data_AF-A0A0N8W8C9-F1
#
_entry.id   AF-A0A0N8W8C9-F1
#
_cell.length_a   1.000
_cell.length_b   1.000
_cell.length_c   1.000
_cell.angle_alpha   90.00
_cell.angle_beta   90.00
_cell.angle_gamma   90.00
#
_symmetry.space_group_name_H-M   'P 1'
#
loop_
_entity.id
_entity.type
_entity.pdbx_description
1 polymer ?
#
loop_
_entity_poly.entity_id
_entity_poly.type
_entity_poly.pdbx_seq_one_letter_code
_entity_poly.pdbx_strand_id
1 'polypeptide(L)'
;MSKRMMILIMLIIISSVLFGAEKYAVLITGDYADERGNFDGSWAVANGNDVTRSPMEEFWHDTFLMWELLINKGYSNENIFVLFAGGQDFQDQYIIEGGRYVVPLEYDPITDYQADLANVEMVLEGLAYGNQQEDIPQLQSDDFLTIWTFDHGDWHSGHRWLCLIGGDEISDEAFGNLVDQINCQKKVVFMQQCFSGGFVPFLENEHSIVFTAANDHMYAFRDDSLYYDGIDYPGDPDPGNSYWAYERDVWAGHEYRHGEYNFHLMNALKNETPAYDNFYHTDYGDFPLENADLNQDGLCSIFESSEWVKEFDSRQTLHWTGHYDDPQYYDNGGIGETTSLEYPNMISGEVVEHTTISGIVAVNGDLIIHNNSSLTVASGTKVYLKNRNRIYVESCSELNIEDNVVFYGETTTIPRDEFNPEDIPGNRIEIFGDLSLGNGVQFTVEDEEYWDGLYLYGNQTVNITNGTFNHCNLINENGELQLTDTAFIFSYLSNKYATLQIDNCDFSNFSNGIYCLFNPLVSIINSDIHDCNTGIILNSCSNYAISNCNVYNNSGMGIFVNESYEGENEITLTNIYNNSNDGIRFYASEGKVQSCNIYGNLRGILCYRGSIVEILKDPNSGSWIDDSIISNNDWEEILFIDDCTIIMDRNRNKIVDNSYISGSWDQYLARCPNMSHNRVWRGNYWGYNGIHGAVLPPENRFYPSLIDPDPEEIGFILSPVWDPGQPREGEEMLAETLYKEADLAVSNNNYSLADQLFKQIITLYPESEYAVASAKRLIEVSSNFSELQTYYETEPNLHYNEEMDKYADYLANYCNIKMECYEDAIICFEEIISNPPSEIDSVMAVIDAGYTYLLMEENGNRSGFVGTMENLKPNSRKDFEENQDQLLSELFGEPEQEPDIEPFGNNMPNIPVLVGNYPNPFNPVTTISFSIPEKSKVDLVIYNIKGQKVKALVNNEIDKGEHNVIWNGADESGKSVSSGVYFYKLSVNDKSKSVKKCLLLQ
;
A
#
# COMPACT_ATOMS: atom_id res chain seq x y z
N MET A 1 -20.07 -9.03 -4.95
CA MET A 1 -19.34 -9.08 -6.24
C MET A 1 -20.27 -8.71 -7.38
N SER A 2 -20.07 -7.53 -7.97
CA SER A 2 -20.82 -7.10 -9.15
C SER A 2 -20.32 -7.84 -10.39
N LYS A 3 -21.14 -7.94 -11.45
CA LYS A 3 -20.70 -8.49 -12.75
C LYS A 3 -19.52 -7.71 -13.36
N ARG A 4 -19.33 -6.43 -13.00
CA ARG A 4 -18.18 -5.62 -13.43
C ARG A 4 -16.90 -6.06 -12.73
N MET A 5 -16.94 -6.26 -11.42
CA MET A 5 -15.82 -6.79 -10.62
C MET A 5 -15.41 -8.19 -11.12
N MET A 6 -16.36 -9.02 -11.53
CA MET A 6 -16.06 -10.34 -12.11
C MET A 6 -15.45 -10.26 -13.52
N ILE A 7 -15.80 -9.23 -14.31
CA ILE A 7 -15.24 -8.95 -15.64
C ILE A 7 -13.87 -8.28 -15.53
N LEU A 8 -13.65 -7.42 -14.53
CA LEU A 8 -12.36 -6.79 -14.26
C LEU A 8 -11.36 -7.82 -13.70
N ILE A 9 -11.77 -8.65 -12.74
CA ILE A 9 -10.96 -9.77 -12.24
C ILE A 9 -10.73 -10.80 -13.36
N MET A 10 -11.73 -11.10 -14.20
CA MET A 10 -11.49 -11.93 -15.39
C MET A 10 -10.56 -11.23 -16.39
N LEU A 11 -10.63 -9.92 -16.58
CA LEU A 11 -9.73 -9.20 -17.50
C LEU A 11 -8.31 -9.11 -16.95
N ILE A 12 -8.12 -8.98 -15.64
CA ILE A 12 -6.82 -9.02 -14.94
C ILE A 12 -6.23 -10.44 -14.99
N ILE A 13 -7.08 -11.46 -14.79
CA ILE A 13 -6.68 -12.87 -14.92
C ILE A 13 -6.47 -13.27 -16.40
N ILE A 14 -7.15 -12.63 -17.36
CA ILE A 14 -7.00 -12.91 -18.79
C ILE A 14 -5.86 -12.09 -19.41
N SER A 15 -5.53 -10.90 -18.88
CA SER A 15 -4.35 -10.12 -19.29
C SER A 15 -3.05 -10.69 -18.73
N SER A 16 -3.10 -11.41 -17.60
CA SER A 16 -1.97 -12.21 -17.08
C SER A 16 -1.72 -13.51 -17.85
N VAL A 17 -2.52 -13.85 -18.88
CA VAL A 17 -2.27 -14.99 -19.79
C VAL A 17 -1.48 -14.54 -21.05
N LEU A 18 -1.02 -13.29 -21.11
CA LEU A 18 -0.04 -12.86 -22.11
C LEU A 18 1.36 -13.24 -21.62
N PHE A 19 1.84 -14.40 -22.09
CA PHE A 19 3.24 -14.88 -22.15
C PHE A 19 4.26 -14.03 -21.37
N GLY A 20 4.32 -14.20 -20.05
CA GLY A 20 5.47 -13.73 -19.26
C GLY A 20 6.59 -14.77 -19.32
N ALA A 21 7.83 -14.34 -19.11
CA ALA A 21 8.98 -15.23 -19.03
C ALA A 21 8.80 -16.31 -17.94
N GLU A 22 9.16 -17.55 -18.28
CA GLU A 22 9.09 -18.72 -17.40
C GLU A 22 10.45 -19.40 -17.24
N LYS A 23 10.54 -20.26 -16.22
CA LYS A 23 11.70 -21.11 -15.96
C LYS A 23 11.37 -22.55 -16.31
N TYR A 24 12.26 -23.19 -17.06
CA TYR A 24 12.15 -24.58 -17.51
C TYR A 24 13.37 -25.39 -17.11
N ALA A 25 13.19 -26.68 -16.85
CA ALA A 25 14.28 -27.58 -16.54
C ALA A 25 14.17 -28.92 -17.25
N VAL A 26 15.30 -29.54 -17.58
CA VAL A 26 15.39 -30.91 -18.08
C VAL A 26 16.38 -31.70 -17.23
N LEU A 27 15.90 -32.73 -16.54
CA LEU A 27 16.69 -33.60 -15.68
C LEU A 27 16.86 -34.95 -16.39
N ILE A 28 18.09 -35.30 -16.79
CA ILE A 28 18.37 -36.53 -17.54
C ILE A 28 19.23 -37.45 -16.69
N THR A 29 18.68 -38.58 -16.32
CA THR A 29 19.34 -39.55 -15.45
C THR A 29 19.13 -40.95 -15.97
N GLY A 30 20.16 -41.50 -16.62
CA GLY A 30 20.14 -42.85 -17.16
C GLY A 30 20.62 -43.89 -16.15
N ASP A 31 20.15 -45.12 -16.32
CA ASP A 31 20.68 -46.30 -15.62
C ASP A 31 21.32 -47.23 -16.63
N TYR A 32 22.62 -47.48 -16.48
CA TYR A 32 23.29 -48.58 -17.16
C TYR A 32 22.97 -49.96 -16.51
N ALA A 33 21.70 -50.37 -16.42
CA ALA A 33 21.33 -51.75 -16.10
C ALA A 33 21.27 -52.57 -17.41
N ASP A 34 22.40 -52.78 -18.05
CA ASP A 34 22.45 -53.39 -19.37
C ASP A 34 22.27 -54.93 -19.36
N GLU A 35 21.39 -55.38 -20.25
CA GLU A 35 21.29 -56.69 -20.88
C GLU A 35 22.63 -57.31 -21.41
N ARG A 36 23.78 -56.62 -21.32
CA ARG A 36 25.16 -57.10 -21.58
C ARG A 36 25.65 -58.13 -20.56
N GLY A 37 24.84 -58.46 -19.55
CA GLY A 37 25.05 -59.63 -18.68
C GLY A 37 26.30 -59.56 -17.80
N ASN A 38 26.76 -58.36 -17.45
CA ASN A 38 28.03 -58.14 -16.76
C ASN A 38 27.98 -57.19 -15.55
N PHE A 39 26.82 -57.00 -14.91
CA PHE A 39 26.82 -56.77 -13.46
C PHE A 39 26.96 -58.13 -12.76
N ASP A 40 28.14 -58.75 -12.91
CA ASP A 40 28.64 -59.51 -11.77
C ASP A 40 28.75 -58.49 -10.64
N GLY A 41 28.41 -58.86 -9.40
CA GLY A 41 28.50 -57.98 -8.23
C GLY A 41 29.90 -57.37 -8.00
N SER A 42 30.83 -57.58 -8.92
CA SER A 42 32.17 -57.03 -9.06
C SER A 42 32.32 -55.51 -9.06
N TRP A 43 31.40 -54.68 -9.58
CA TRP A 43 31.55 -53.20 -9.48
C TRP A 43 31.19 -52.71 -8.07
N ALA A 44 30.12 -53.25 -7.50
CA ALA A 44 29.79 -53.09 -6.08
C ALA A 44 30.91 -53.64 -5.16
N VAL A 45 31.51 -54.79 -5.51
CA VAL A 45 32.58 -55.43 -4.72
C VAL A 45 33.96 -54.80 -4.94
N ALA A 46 34.24 -54.16 -6.09
CA ALA A 46 35.54 -53.54 -6.39
C ALA A 46 35.72 -52.17 -5.71
N ASN A 47 34.62 -51.45 -5.44
CA ASN A 47 34.62 -50.16 -4.75
C ASN A 47 34.17 -50.23 -3.28
N GLY A 48 34.05 -51.44 -2.71
CA GLY A 48 33.73 -51.61 -1.29
C GLY A 48 32.26 -51.42 -0.92
N ASN A 49 31.34 -51.42 -1.89
CA ASN A 49 29.91 -51.30 -1.64
C ASN A 49 29.32 -52.57 -1.01
N ASP A 50 28.35 -52.34 -0.13
CA ASP A 50 27.44 -53.34 0.41
C ASP A 50 26.62 -53.94 -0.75
N VAL A 51 26.68 -55.27 -0.92
CA VAL A 51 26.00 -56.04 -1.98
C VAL A 51 24.46 -56.06 -1.83
N THR A 52 23.92 -55.24 -0.92
CA THR A 52 22.49 -55.12 -0.60
C THR A 52 21.82 -53.89 -1.18
N ARG A 53 22.55 -52.96 -1.82
CA ARG A 53 22.01 -51.69 -2.33
C ARG A 53 21.78 -51.70 -3.84
N SER A 54 20.70 -51.07 -4.29
CA SER A 54 20.41 -50.89 -5.72
C SER A 54 21.38 -49.86 -6.31
N PRO A 55 21.97 -50.08 -7.50
CA PRO A 55 22.78 -49.07 -8.18
C PRO A 55 21.99 -47.79 -8.50
N MET A 56 20.64 -47.86 -8.47
CA MET A 56 19.72 -46.74 -8.71
C MET A 56 19.51 -45.77 -7.58
N GLU A 57 19.96 -46.11 -6.38
CA GLU A 57 19.74 -45.24 -5.22
C GLU A 57 20.39 -43.86 -5.43
N GLU A 58 21.67 -43.78 -5.81
CA GLU A 58 22.35 -42.45 -5.89
C GLU A 58 21.79 -41.54 -6.99
N PHE A 59 21.50 -42.12 -8.15
CA PHE A 59 20.92 -41.40 -9.28
C PHE A 59 19.57 -40.82 -8.91
N TRP A 60 18.71 -41.63 -8.27
CA TRP A 60 17.41 -41.16 -7.81
C TRP A 60 17.52 -40.06 -6.77
N HIS A 61 18.43 -40.20 -5.80
CA HIS A 61 18.57 -39.20 -4.75
C HIS A 61 18.86 -37.83 -5.36
N ASP A 62 19.86 -37.73 -6.24
CA ASP A 62 20.24 -36.46 -6.87
C ASP A 62 19.16 -35.95 -7.83
N THR A 63 18.46 -36.82 -8.58
CA THR A 63 17.31 -36.41 -9.40
C THR A 63 16.23 -35.76 -8.54
N PHE A 64 15.87 -36.39 -7.42
CA PHE A 64 14.90 -35.87 -6.48
C PHE A 64 15.36 -34.55 -5.86
N LEU A 65 16.63 -34.44 -5.45
CA LEU A 65 17.15 -33.22 -4.84
C LEU A 65 17.19 -32.05 -5.82
N MET A 66 17.59 -32.29 -7.08
CA MET A 66 17.57 -31.26 -8.10
C MET A 66 16.14 -30.80 -8.39
N TRP A 67 15.19 -31.74 -8.50
CA TRP A 67 13.77 -31.41 -8.65
C TRP A 67 13.26 -30.56 -7.47
N GLU A 68 13.51 -30.99 -6.23
CA GLU A 68 13.10 -30.28 -5.01
C GLU A 68 13.72 -28.87 -4.96
N LEU A 69 15.01 -28.75 -5.28
CA LEU A 69 15.71 -27.48 -5.37
C LEU A 69 15.04 -26.54 -6.38
N LEU A 70 14.72 -27.03 -7.58
CA LEU A 70 14.08 -26.22 -8.61
C LEU A 70 12.67 -25.77 -8.19
N ILE A 71 11.86 -26.64 -7.58
CA ILE A 71 10.56 -26.27 -7.01
C ILE A 71 10.73 -25.14 -5.97
N ASN A 72 11.69 -25.28 -5.05
CA ASN A 72 11.97 -24.26 -4.04
C ASN A 72 12.49 -22.95 -4.65
N LYS A 73 13.14 -23.02 -5.81
CA LYS A 73 13.58 -21.86 -6.58
C LYS A 73 12.48 -21.30 -7.49
N GLY A 74 11.22 -21.71 -7.32
CA GLY A 74 10.05 -21.15 -7.99
C GLY A 74 9.86 -21.62 -9.43
N TYR A 75 10.32 -22.83 -9.77
CA TYR A 75 9.94 -23.48 -11.03
C TYR A 75 8.57 -24.13 -10.85
N SER A 76 7.71 -24.00 -11.86
CA SER A 76 6.47 -24.78 -11.90
C SER A 76 6.80 -26.24 -12.22
N ASN A 77 6.14 -27.19 -11.55
CA ASN A 77 6.40 -28.61 -11.72
C ASN A 77 6.21 -29.08 -13.17
N GLU A 78 5.19 -28.55 -13.86
CA GLU A 78 4.90 -28.81 -15.28
C GLU A 78 5.99 -28.34 -16.25
N ASN A 79 6.90 -27.48 -15.79
CA ASN A 79 8.02 -26.98 -16.59
C ASN A 79 9.34 -27.72 -16.29
N ILE A 80 9.32 -28.72 -15.41
CA ILE A 80 10.48 -29.57 -15.08
C ILE A 80 10.27 -30.93 -15.75
N PHE A 81 11.01 -31.22 -16.81
CA PHE A 81 10.96 -32.47 -17.53
C PHE A 81 11.95 -33.47 -16.95
N VAL A 82 11.47 -34.51 -16.27
CA VAL A 82 12.30 -35.52 -15.62
C VAL A 82 12.33 -36.79 -16.47
N LEU A 83 13.51 -37.08 -17.02
CA LEU A 83 13.81 -38.32 -17.71
C LEU A 83 14.65 -39.19 -16.78
N PHE A 84 14.02 -40.18 -16.14
CA PHE A 84 14.68 -41.01 -15.14
C PHE A 84 14.52 -42.50 -15.45
N ALA A 85 15.66 -43.19 -15.58
CA ALA A 85 15.76 -44.63 -15.73
C ALA A 85 14.67 -45.22 -16.65
N GLY A 86 13.87 -46.18 -16.14
CA GLY A 86 12.80 -46.87 -16.89
C GLY A 86 11.50 -46.07 -17.06
N GLY A 87 11.48 -44.77 -16.74
CA GLY A 87 10.30 -43.92 -16.81
C GLY A 87 9.36 -44.07 -15.61
N GLN A 88 9.90 -44.41 -14.44
CA GLN A 88 9.16 -44.50 -13.19
C GLN A 88 10.04 -44.05 -12.02
N ASP A 89 9.43 -43.33 -11.07
CA ASP A 89 10.07 -42.96 -9.81
C ASP A 89 10.64 -44.19 -9.09
N PHE A 90 11.87 -44.06 -8.60
CA PHE A 90 12.49 -45.12 -7.83
C PHE A 90 11.88 -45.19 -6.43
N GLN A 91 11.39 -46.37 -6.07
CA GLN A 91 10.85 -46.64 -4.73
C GLN A 91 11.98 -47.20 -3.86
N ASP A 92 12.51 -46.38 -2.95
CA ASP A 92 13.50 -46.82 -1.96
C ASP A 92 12.94 -48.00 -1.14
N GLN A 93 13.75 -49.05 -0.96
CA GLN A 93 13.37 -50.27 -0.25
C GLN A 93 13.24 -50.05 1.26
N TYR A 94 13.77 -48.93 1.77
CA TYR A 94 13.63 -48.49 3.17
C TYR A 94 12.42 -47.56 3.35
N ILE A 95 11.22 -48.05 3.02
CA ILE A 95 9.96 -47.35 3.34
C ILE A 95 9.71 -47.42 4.85
N ILE A 96 10.41 -46.58 5.60
CA ILE A 96 9.97 -46.13 6.92
C ILE A 96 8.93 -45.04 6.63
N GLU A 97 7.84 -44.96 7.40
CA GLU A 97 6.89 -43.83 7.31
C GLU A 97 7.70 -42.51 7.44
N GLY A 98 7.85 -41.75 6.33
CA GLY A 98 8.69 -40.54 6.25
C GLY A 98 10.09 -40.70 5.62
N GLY A 99 10.26 -41.54 4.59
CA GLY A 99 11.52 -41.66 3.84
C GLY A 99 11.98 -40.34 3.21
N ARG A 100 13.31 -40.14 3.07
CA ARG A 100 13.93 -38.85 2.72
C ARG A 100 13.70 -38.37 1.28
N TYR A 101 13.88 -39.25 0.29
CA TYR A 101 13.75 -38.94 -1.15
C TYR A 101 12.45 -39.51 -1.70
N VAL A 102 11.35 -39.22 -0.99
CA VAL A 102 10.01 -39.67 -1.34
C VAL A 102 9.20 -38.47 -1.78
N VAL A 103 8.66 -38.55 -2.99
CA VAL A 103 7.79 -37.52 -3.58
C VAL A 103 6.56 -37.29 -2.68
N PRO A 104 6.26 -36.03 -2.29
CA PRO A 104 5.06 -35.72 -1.53
C PRO A 104 3.79 -36.12 -2.28
N LEU A 105 2.75 -36.56 -1.56
CA LEU A 105 1.52 -37.10 -2.15
C LEU A 105 0.72 -36.12 -3.02
N GLU A 106 0.98 -34.82 -2.91
CA GLU A 106 0.35 -33.79 -3.74
C GLU A 106 0.92 -33.72 -5.16
N TYR A 107 2.12 -34.25 -5.38
CA TYR A 107 2.71 -34.40 -6.70
C TYR A 107 2.37 -35.81 -7.23
N ASP A 108 1.96 -35.91 -8.50
CA ASP A 108 2.00 -37.19 -9.23
C ASP A 108 3.48 -37.63 -9.35
N PRO A 109 3.81 -38.88 -9.75
CA PRO A 109 5.19 -39.26 -9.98
C PRO A 109 5.95 -38.19 -10.77
N ILE A 110 7.13 -37.81 -10.30
CA ILE A 110 7.87 -36.69 -10.89
C ILE A 110 8.56 -37.08 -12.19
N THR A 111 8.79 -38.39 -12.41
CA THR A 111 9.36 -38.91 -13.66
C THR A 111 8.34 -38.88 -14.79
N ASP A 112 8.62 -38.10 -15.83
CA ASP A 112 7.77 -37.98 -17.02
C ASP A 112 8.06 -39.06 -18.06
N TYR A 113 9.35 -39.32 -18.30
CA TYR A 113 9.78 -40.20 -19.40
C TYR A 113 10.89 -41.16 -19.00
N GLN A 114 11.01 -42.23 -19.77
CA GLN A 114 12.17 -43.11 -19.74
C GLN A 114 13.40 -42.36 -20.27
N ALA A 115 14.55 -42.49 -19.61
CA ALA A 115 15.81 -41.83 -19.99
C ALA A 115 16.52 -42.56 -21.13
N ASP A 116 15.84 -42.73 -22.27
CA ASP A 116 16.39 -43.29 -23.51
C ASP A 116 16.65 -42.20 -24.57
N LEU A 117 17.36 -42.56 -25.64
CA LEU A 117 17.75 -41.59 -26.67
C LEU A 117 16.53 -40.92 -27.32
N ALA A 118 15.48 -41.69 -27.57
CA ALA A 118 14.29 -41.21 -28.26
C ALA A 118 13.54 -40.14 -27.44
N ASN A 119 13.40 -40.33 -26.13
CA ASN A 119 12.72 -39.37 -25.27
C ASN A 119 13.60 -38.13 -25.00
N VAL A 120 14.94 -38.29 -24.89
CA VAL A 120 15.86 -37.15 -24.78
C VAL A 120 15.75 -36.26 -26.03
N GLU A 121 15.80 -36.85 -27.24
CA GLU A 121 15.60 -36.12 -28.49
C GLU A 121 14.22 -35.45 -28.52
N MET A 122 13.16 -36.20 -28.18
CA MET A 122 11.78 -35.69 -28.17
C MET A 122 11.59 -34.48 -27.26
N VAL A 123 12.15 -34.51 -26.04
CA VAL A 123 11.99 -33.41 -25.08
C VAL A 123 12.78 -32.19 -25.53
N LEU A 124 14.07 -32.34 -25.89
CA LEU A 124 14.90 -31.21 -26.31
C LEU A 124 14.41 -30.59 -27.63
N GLU A 125 14.00 -31.40 -28.62
CA GLU A 125 13.36 -30.89 -29.84
C GLU A 125 11.99 -30.26 -29.55
N GLY A 126 11.24 -30.82 -28.59
CA GLY A 126 9.98 -30.28 -28.10
C GLY A 126 10.14 -28.87 -27.54
N LEU A 127 11.17 -28.62 -26.72
CA LEU A 127 11.46 -27.29 -26.20
C LEU A 127 11.93 -26.30 -27.28
N ALA A 128 12.60 -26.79 -28.33
CA ALA A 128 13.04 -25.97 -29.46
C ALA A 128 11.90 -25.60 -30.43
N TYR A 129 10.96 -26.51 -30.68
CA TYR A 129 9.99 -26.42 -31.78
C TYR A 129 8.52 -26.58 -31.39
N GLY A 130 8.25 -26.91 -30.13
CA GLY A 130 6.94 -27.27 -29.59
C GLY A 130 6.54 -28.71 -29.93
N ASN A 131 5.96 -29.42 -28.97
CA ASN A 131 5.33 -30.73 -29.19
C ASN A 131 3.96 -30.80 -28.51
N GLN A 132 2.92 -30.46 -29.26
CA GLN A 132 1.54 -30.45 -28.77
C GLN A 132 1.01 -31.84 -28.36
N GLN A 133 1.59 -32.93 -28.88
CA GLN A 133 1.12 -34.27 -28.55
C GLN A 133 1.48 -34.66 -27.11
N GLU A 134 2.68 -34.26 -26.69
CA GLU A 134 3.26 -34.57 -25.38
C GLU A 134 3.20 -33.35 -24.43
N ASP A 135 2.47 -32.30 -24.82
CA ASP A 135 2.30 -31.05 -24.07
C ASP A 135 3.61 -30.31 -23.73
N ILE A 136 4.63 -30.44 -24.58
CA ILE A 136 5.91 -29.75 -24.42
C ILE A 136 5.85 -28.39 -25.13
N PRO A 137 6.04 -27.26 -24.43
CA PRO A 137 5.96 -25.94 -25.02
C PRO A 137 7.20 -25.62 -25.85
N GLN A 138 7.06 -24.67 -26.77
CA GLN A 138 8.21 -24.04 -27.42
C GLN A 138 8.70 -22.88 -26.55
N LEU A 139 9.98 -22.89 -26.14
CA LEU A 139 10.55 -21.80 -25.35
C LEU A 139 10.69 -20.50 -26.17
N GLN A 140 10.47 -19.38 -25.48
CA GLN A 140 10.56 -18.02 -25.97
C GLN A 140 11.90 -17.38 -25.59
N SER A 141 12.27 -16.29 -26.26
CA SER A 141 13.59 -15.66 -26.11
C SER A 141 13.86 -15.03 -24.74
N ASP A 142 12.85 -14.90 -23.90
CA ASP A 142 12.85 -14.37 -22.55
C ASP A 142 12.77 -15.46 -21.47
N ASP A 143 12.60 -16.72 -21.85
CA ASP A 143 12.58 -17.88 -20.93
C ASP A 143 13.99 -18.25 -20.43
N PHE A 144 14.04 -18.97 -19.32
CA PHE A 144 15.26 -19.53 -18.74
C PHE A 144 15.24 -21.06 -18.76
N LEU A 145 16.36 -21.68 -19.13
CA LEU A 145 16.48 -23.14 -19.21
C LEU A 145 17.63 -23.67 -18.34
N THR A 146 17.31 -24.62 -17.46
CA THR A 146 18.29 -25.41 -16.71
C THR A 146 18.33 -26.83 -17.26
N ILE A 147 19.51 -27.36 -17.58
CA ILE A 147 19.69 -28.75 -17.97
C ILE A 147 20.62 -29.39 -16.96
N TRP A 148 20.23 -30.51 -16.39
CA TRP A 148 21.07 -31.27 -15.48
C TRP A 148 21.14 -32.73 -15.94
N THR A 149 22.35 -33.27 -16.02
CA THR A 149 22.58 -34.67 -16.39
C THR A 149 23.33 -35.41 -15.30
N PHE A 150 22.93 -36.65 -15.04
CA PHE A 150 23.67 -37.56 -14.16
C PHE A 150 23.57 -39.00 -14.65
N ASP A 151 24.67 -39.53 -15.17
CA ASP A 151 24.87 -40.95 -15.46
C ASP A 151 26.39 -41.23 -15.53
N HIS A 152 26.77 -42.41 -15.97
CA HIS A 152 28.09 -42.73 -16.47
C HIS A 152 28.39 -41.98 -17.77
N GLY A 153 29.68 -41.84 -18.04
CA GLY A 153 30.17 -41.38 -19.33
C GLY A 153 31.18 -42.35 -19.93
N ASP A 154 31.21 -42.42 -21.26
CA ASP A 154 32.15 -43.26 -22.00
C ASP A 154 32.97 -42.43 -23.00
N TRP A 155 34.09 -42.99 -23.43
CA TRP A 155 34.94 -42.44 -24.46
C TRP A 155 35.23 -43.46 -25.55
N HIS A 156 34.59 -43.27 -26.69
CA HIS A 156 34.88 -44.03 -27.89
C HIS A 156 34.58 -43.22 -29.15
N SER A 157 35.10 -43.69 -30.28
CA SER A 157 34.85 -43.11 -31.60
C SER A 157 35.23 -41.63 -31.76
N GLY A 158 36.06 -41.08 -30.85
CA GLY A 158 36.48 -39.68 -30.88
C GLY A 158 35.54 -38.71 -30.18
N HIS A 159 34.47 -39.21 -29.56
CA HIS A 159 33.44 -38.44 -28.86
C HIS A 159 33.36 -38.84 -27.39
N ARG A 160 32.86 -37.93 -26.55
CA ARG A 160 32.38 -38.26 -25.20
C ARG A 160 30.90 -38.59 -25.27
N TRP A 161 30.48 -39.53 -24.43
CA TRP A 161 29.12 -40.05 -24.47
C TRP A 161 28.48 -39.91 -23.10
N LEU A 162 27.24 -39.45 -23.09
CA LEU A 162 26.33 -39.54 -21.96
C LEU A 162 25.60 -40.87 -22.10
N CYS A 163 25.78 -41.75 -21.11
CA CYS A 163 25.04 -43.01 -21.08
C CYS A 163 23.55 -42.76 -20.83
N LEU A 164 22.73 -43.67 -21.34
CA LEU A 164 21.27 -43.67 -21.21
C LEU A 164 20.80 -45.11 -20.94
N ILE A 165 19.52 -45.28 -20.59
CA ILE A 165 18.99 -46.62 -20.29
C ILE A 165 18.92 -47.50 -21.55
N GLY A 166 18.98 -48.83 -21.34
CA GLY A 166 18.81 -49.80 -22.44
C GLY A 166 20.05 -49.95 -23.33
N GLY A 167 21.18 -49.38 -22.92
CA GLY A 167 22.43 -49.38 -23.68
C GLY A 167 22.48 -48.30 -24.76
N ASP A 168 21.53 -47.37 -24.75
CA ASP A 168 21.59 -46.14 -25.54
C ASP A 168 22.66 -45.18 -24.97
N GLU A 169 23.11 -44.27 -25.81
CA GLU A 169 24.09 -43.24 -25.47
C GLU A 169 23.94 -42.08 -26.45
N ILE A 170 24.21 -40.85 -26.00
CA ILE A 170 24.23 -39.66 -26.85
C ILE A 170 25.62 -39.02 -26.82
N SER A 171 26.16 -38.70 -27.99
CA SER A 171 27.48 -38.08 -28.10
C SER A 171 27.43 -36.59 -27.74
N ASP A 172 28.56 -36.07 -27.27
CA ASP A 172 28.81 -34.65 -27.05
C ASP A 172 28.27 -33.71 -28.14
N GLU A 173 28.62 -33.98 -29.40
CA GLU A 173 28.18 -33.20 -30.56
C GLU A 173 26.67 -33.29 -30.79
N ALA A 174 26.06 -34.47 -30.64
CA ALA A 174 24.63 -34.67 -30.88
C ALA A 174 23.80 -33.98 -29.80
N PHE A 175 24.21 -34.13 -28.54
CA PHE A 175 23.56 -33.47 -27.41
C PHE A 175 23.67 -31.94 -27.52
N GLY A 176 24.87 -31.41 -27.78
CA GLY A 176 25.07 -29.97 -27.96
C GLY A 176 24.25 -29.39 -29.11
N ASN A 177 24.14 -30.11 -30.23
CA ASN A 177 23.30 -29.69 -31.36
C ASN A 177 21.81 -29.62 -31.04
N LEU A 178 21.30 -30.46 -30.12
CA LEU A 178 19.92 -30.38 -29.65
C LEU A 178 19.72 -29.17 -28.73
N VAL A 179 20.64 -28.97 -27.78
CA VAL A 179 20.57 -27.85 -26.82
C VAL A 179 20.69 -26.49 -27.51
N ASP A 180 21.56 -26.37 -28.53
CA ASP A 180 21.76 -25.13 -29.29
C ASP A 180 20.51 -24.67 -30.06
N GLN A 181 19.60 -25.59 -30.40
CA GLN A 181 18.35 -25.29 -31.11
C GLN A 181 17.29 -24.64 -30.23
N ILE A 182 17.39 -24.76 -28.91
CA ILE A 182 16.37 -24.27 -27.99
C ILE A 182 16.48 -22.75 -27.87
N ASN A 183 15.41 -22.02 -28.16
CA ASN A 183 15.39 -20.57 -28.07
C ASN A 183 15.05 -20.12 -26.65
N CYS A 184 15.98 -19.49 -25.94
CA CYS A 184 15.78 -18.94 -24.60
C CYS A 184 16.82 -17.85 -24.29
N GLN A 185 16.60 -17.08 -23.23
CA GLN A 185 17.44 -15.94 -22.86
C GLN A 185 18.82 -16.39 -22.36
N LYS A 186 18.81 -17.34 -21.42
CA LYS A 186 20.00 -17.94 -20.81
C LYS A 186 19.78 -19.45 -20.61
N LYS A 187 20.88 -20.20 -20.64
CA LYS A 187 20.92 -21.63 -20.33
C LYS A 187 21.95 -21.91 -19.26
N VAL A 188 21.63 -22.80 -18.32
CA VAL A 188 22.62 -23.38 -17.40
C VAL A 188 22.63 -24.87 -17.61
N VAL A 189 23.82 -25.44 -17.83
CA VAL A 189 24.00 -26.88 -18.05
C VAL A 189 24.94 -27.45 -16.98
N PHE A 190 24.40 -28.30 -16.12
CA PHE A 190 25.13 -29.04 -15.09
C PHE A 190 25.31 -30.49 -15.54
N MET A 191 26.53 -31.02 -15.43
CA MET A 191 26.82 -32.39 -15.89
C MET A 191 27.64 -33.18 -14.88
N GLN A 192 27.01 -34.15 -14.24
CA GLN A 192 27.66 -35.14 -13.38
C GLN A 192 27.87 -36.45 -14.16
N GLN A 193 28.96 -36.55 -14.92
CA GLN A 193 29.38 -37.83 -15.51
C GLN A 193 30.86 -37.84 -15.85
N CYS A 194 31.44 -39.03 -16.04
CA CYS A 194 32.80 -39.16 -16.53
C CYS A 194 32.98 -38.44 -17.89
N PHE A 195 34.12 -37.78 -18.08
CA PHE A 195 34.46 -37.06 -19.31
C PHE A 195 33.53 -35.89 -19.68
N SER A 196 32.72 -35.39 -18.74
CA SER A 196 31.74 -34.32 -18.95
C SER A 196 32.31 -33.07 -19.62
N GLY A 197 33.55 -32.68 -19.30
CA GLY A 197 34.20 -31.51 -19.89
C GLY A 197 34.40 -31.58 -21.40
N GLY A 198 34.25 -32.75 -22.03
CA GLY A 198 34.29 -32.88 -23.49
C GLY A 198 33.01 -32.40 -24.20
N PHE A 199 31.91 -32.19 -23.47
CA PHE A 199 30.67 -31.62 -24.01
C PHE A 199 30.74 -30.10 -24.18
N VAL A 200 31.61 -29.44 -23.42
CA VAL A 200 31.72 -27.97 -23.33
C VAL A 200 31.85 -27.30 -24.70
N PRO A 201 32.70 -27.74 -25.65
CA PRO A 201 32.84 -27.07 -26.94
C PRO A 201 31.58 -27.04 -27.81
N PHE A 202 30.57 -27.85 -27.46
CA PHE A 202 29.27 -27.93 -28.16
C PHE A 202 28.13 -27.28 -27.38
N LEU A 203 28.37 -26.87 -26.13
CA LEU A 203 27.39 -26.26 -25.25
C LEU A 203 27.72 -24.79 -24.94
N GLU A 204 29.00 -24.40 -24.97
CA GLU A 204 29.44 -23.06 -24.61
C GLU A 204 29.11 -22.01 -25.69
N ASN A 205 28.48 -20.92 -25.27
CA ASN A 205 28.22 -19.72 -26.06
C ASN A 205 28.02 -18.51 -25.14
N GLU A 206 27.67 -17.34 -25.68
CA GLU A 206 27.49 -16.11 -24.90
C GLU A 206 26.23 -16.08 -24.01
N HIS A 207 25.34 -17.06 -24.16
CA HIS A 207 24.08 -17.19 -23.42
C HIS A 207 24.01 -18.46 -22.55
N SER A 208 25.13 -19.17 -22.38
CA SER A 208 25.17 -20.43 -21.64
C SER A 208 26.27 -20.45 -20.60
N ILE A 209 25.95 -21.07 -19.47
CA ILE A 209 26.89 -21.40 -18.40
C ILE A 209 26.95 -22.92 -18.34
N VAL A 210 28.14 -23.49 -18.47
CA VAL A 210 28.33 -24.95 -18.46
C VAL A 210 29.22 -25.31 -17.28
N PHE A 211 28.72 -26.17 -16.40
CA PHE A 211 29.45 -26.62 -15.23
C PHE A 211 29.47 -28.14 -15.18
N THR A 212 30.66 -28.71 -15.27
CA THR A 212 30.88 -30.14 -15.42
C THR A 212 31.69 -30.70 -14.27
N ALA A 213 31.38 -31.90 -13.80
CA ALA A 213 32.06 -32.55 -12.68
C ALA A 213 33.51 -32.99 -12.95
N ALA A 214 33.84 -33.28 -14.21
CA ALA A 214 35.17 -33.69 -14.62
C ALA A 214 35.57 -33.05 -15.95
N ASN A 215 36.88 -32.89 -16.17
CA ASN A 215 37.41 -32.53 -17.49
C ASN A 215 37.16 -33.64 -18.54
N ASP A 216 37.59 -33.41 -19.78
CA ASP A 216 37.35 -34.31 -20.91
C ASP A 216 38.14 -35.63 -20.88
N HIS A 217 38.99 -35.88 -19.88
CA HIS A 217 39.81 -37.10 -19.76
C HIS A 217 39.70 -37.80 -18.39
N MET A 218 38.96 -37.24 -17.45
CA MET A 218 38.85 -37.75 -16.08
C MET A 218 37.49 -38.39 -15.81
N TYR A 219 37.46 -39.22 -14.76
CA TYR A 219 36.23 -39.81 -14.25
C TYR A 219 35.58 -38.83 -13.27
N ALA A 220 34.25 -38.89 -13.17
CA ALA A 220 33.51 -38.29 -12.07
C ALA A 220 33.35 -39.34 -10.95
N PHE A 221 33.39 -38.93 -9.68
CA PHE A 221 33.20 -39.83 -8.56
C PHE A 221 31.90 -39.61 -7.79
N ARG A 222 31.58 -40.64 -7.01
CA ARG A 222 30.55 -40.65 -5.98
C ARG A 222 31.09 -39.99 -4.71
N ASP A 223 30.18 -39.39 -3.95
CA ASP A 223 30.40 -38.94 -2.58
C ASP A 223 31.10 -40.01 -1.73
N ASP A 224 32.06 -39.58 -0.91
CA ASP A 224 32.83 -40.49 -0.08
C ASP A 224 32.87 -40.09 1.39
N SER A 225 33.52 -40.92 2.21
CA SER A 225 33.67 -40.68 3.64
C SER A 225 35.11 -40.33 4.02
N LEU A 226 35.88 -39.74 3.10
CA LEU A 226 37.30 -39.48 3.28
C LEU A 226 37.58 -38.19 4.05
N TYR A 227 38.80 -38.16 4.58
CA TYR A 227 39.29 -37.29 5.63
C TYR A 227 40.38 -36.39 5.04
N TYR A 228 40.30 -35.08 5.27
CA TYR A 228 41.42 -34.18 4.99
C TYR A 228 42.50 -34.31 6.08
N ASP A 229 43.65 -34.90 5.72
CA ASP A 229 44.84 -34.88 6.58
C ASP A 229 45.63 -33.57 6.32
N GLY A 230 45.33 -32.53 7.10
CA GLY A 230 46.27 -31.43 7.37
C GLY A 230 46.37 -30.27 6.37
N ILE A 231 45.27 -29.54 6.12
CA ILE A 231 45.35 -28.17 5.58
C ILE A 231 44.83 -27.19 6.65
N ASP A 232 45.74 -26.39 7.20
CA ASP A 232 45.44 -25.23 8.03
C ASP A 232 44.81 -24.14 7.14
N TYR A 233 43.57 -23.71 7.40
CA TYR A 233 43.00 -22.56 6.69
C TYR A 233 43.42 -21.23 7.35
N PRO A 234 43.52 -20.12 6.59
CA PRO A 234 43.93 -18.82 7.13
C PRO A 234 42.89 -18.30 8.13
N GLY A 235 43.23 -18.33 9.43
CA GLY A 235 42.33 -17.90 10.51
C GLY A 235 42.07 -18.96 11.58
N ASP A 236 42.51 -20.21 11.35
CA ASP A 236 42.41 -21.28 12.34
C ASP A 236 43.17 -20.90 13.63
N PRO A 237 42.48 -20.76 14.78
CA PRO A 237 43.12 -20.42 16.04
C PRO A 237 43.90 -21.60 16.65
N ASP A 238 43.77 -22.82 16.15
CA ASP A 238 44.40 -24.03 16.70
C ASP A 238 44.84 -25.04 15.61
N PRO A 239 45.83 -24.67 14.76
CA PRO A 239 46.31 -25.51 13.66
C PRO A 239 46.78 -26.89 14.12
N GLY A 240 46.21 -27.93 13.53
CA GLY A 240 46.46 -29.34 13.85
C GLY A 240 45.50 -29.99 14.85
N ASN A 241 44.41 -29.33 15.25
CA ASN A 241 43.29 -29.96 15.96
C ASN A 241 42.19 -30.32 14.96
N SER A 242 41.90 -31.62 14.84
CA SER A 242 40.91 -32.19 13.92
C SER A 242 39.48 -31.71 14.21
N TYR A 243 38.97 -30.76 13.43
CA TYR A 243 37.53 -30.55 13.25
C TYR A 243 37.06 -31.38 12.05
N TRP A 244 35.96 -32.12 12.22
CA TRP A 244 35.51 -33.17 11.31
C TRP A 244 34.48 -32.57 10.36
N ALA A 245 34.73 -32.56 9.05
CA ALA A 245 33.69 -32.41 8.05
C ALA A 245 33.56 -33.77 7.35
N TYR A 246 32.41 -34.43 7.55
CA TYR A 246 32.07 -35.65 6.86
C TYR A 246 31.11 -35.30 5.72
N GLU A 247 31.44 -35.65 4.47
CA GLU A 247 30.50 -35.70 3.35
C GLU A 247 29.58 -36.92 3.52
N ARG A 248 28.71 -36.86 4.53
CA ARG A 248 27.82 -37.97 4.85
C ARG A 248 26.40 -37.47 4.98
N ASP A 249 25.59 -37.89 4.04
CA ASP A 249 24.16 -37.79 4.09
C ASP A 249 23.58 -38.97 4.90
N VAL A 250 23.14 -38.75 6.14
CA VAL A 250 22.61 -39.82 7.00
C VAL A 250 21.25 -39.46 7.57
N TRP A 251 20.21 -40.21 7.19
CA TRP A 251 18.85 -40.02 7.71
C TRP A 251 18.32 -41.29 8.36
N ALA A 252 17.75 -41.17 9.56
CA ALA A 252 17.24 -42.31 10.36
C ALA A 252 18.24 -43.48 10.54
N GLY A 253 19.54 -43.19 10.53
CA GLY A 253 20.61 -44.20 10.62
C GLY A 253 20.95 -44.91 9.31
N HIS A 254 20.34 -44.49 8.19
CA HIS A 254 20.67 -44.92 6.84
C HIS A 254 21.51 -43.85 6.14
N GLU A 255 22.65 -44.26 5.58
CA GLU A 255 23.50 -43.39 4.77
C GLU A 255 22.98 -43.37 3.33
N TYR A 256 22.65 -42.20 2.81
CA TYR A 256 22.30 -41.93 1.42
C TYR A 256 23.55 -41.43 0.69
N ARG A 257 23.58 -41.63 -0.62
CA ARG A 257 24.79 -41.45 -1.44
C ARG A 257 24.44 -40.63 -2.67
N HIS A 258 25.41 -39.86 -3.13
CA HIS A 258 25.25 -38.78 -4.10
C HIS A 258 26.43 -38.75 -5.08
N GLY A 259 26.30 -38.02 -6.19
CA GLY A 259 27.47 -37.60 -6.95
C GLY A 259 28.30 -36.59 -6.14
N GLU A 260 29.64 -36.72 -6.11
CA GLU A 260 30.52 -35.82 -5.32
C GLU A 260 30.28 -34.34 -5.69
N TYR A 261 30.42 -34.02 -6.98
CA TYR A 261 30.15 -32.70 -7.54
C TYR A 261 28.72 -32.22 -7.25
N ASN A 262 27.72 -33.08 -7.43
CA ASN A 262 26.32 -32.73 -7.21
C ASN A 262 26.02 -32.40 -5.75
N PHE A 263 26.63 -33.14 -4.82
CA PHE A 263 26.47 -32.91 -3.39
C PHE A 263 26.88 -31.47 -3.03
N HIS A 264 28.04 -31.01 -3.48
CA HIS A 264 28.49 -29.64 -3.22
C HIS A 264 27.70 -28.59 -4.01
N LEU A 265 27.41 -28.86 -5.29
CA LEU A 265 26.67 -27.95 -6.15
C LEU A 265 25.27 -27.65 -5.59
N MET A 266 24.49 -28.69 -5.30
CA MET A 266 23.10 -28.54 -4.86
C MET A 266 23.02 -27.86 -3.49
N ASN A 267 23.97 -28.14 -2.59
CA ASN A 267 24.06 -27.44 -1.31
C ASN A 267 24.37 -25.95 -1.49
N ALA A 268 25.29 -25.58 -2.39
CA ALA A 268 25.59 -24.18 -2.69
C ALA A 268 24.39 -23.45 -3.31
N LEU A 269 23.77 -24.02 -4.34
CA LEU A 269 22.62 -23.44 -5.04
C LEU A 269 21.40 -23.26 -4.13
N LYS A 270 21.27 -24.06 -3.07
CA LYS A 270 20.22 -23.91 -2.07
C LYS A 270 20.40 -22.64 -1.23
N ASN A 271 21.63 -22.23 -0.96
CA ASN A 271 21.99 -21.08 -0.12
C ASN A 271 21.42 -21.14 1.31
N GLU A 272 21.26 -22.33 1.88
CA GLU A 272 20.73 -22.54 3.23
C GLU A 272 21.58 -23.53 4.02
N THR A 273 22.11 -23.13 5.19
CA THR A 273 22.80 -24.05 6.11
C THR A 273 21.79 -25.10 6.65
N PRO A 274 22.07 -26.42 6.56
CA PRO A 274 21.17 -27.43 7.11
C PRO A 274 21.01 -27.27 8.63
N ALA A 275 19.80 -26.99 9.11
CA ALA A 275 19.49 -27.01 10.54
C ALA A 275 19.25 -28.45 11.02
N TYR A 276 19.41 -28.70 12.34
CA TYR A 276 19.12 -30.02 12.95
C TYR A 276 17.69 -30.51 12.70
N ASP A 277 16.76 -29.59 12.42
CA ASP A 277 15.35 -29.87 12.17
C ASP A 277 15.01 -29.89 10.66
N ASN A 278 15.96 -29.52 9.79
CA ASN A 278 15.81 -29.62 8.34
C ASN A 278 16.02 -31.08 7.93
N PHE A 279 15.29 -31.55 6.93
CA PHE A 279 15.30 -32.95 6.44
C PHE A 279 16.66 -33.45 5.90
N TYR A 280 17.71 -32.62 6.00
CA TYR A 280 19.09 -32.91 5.65
C TYR A 280 19.96 -33.01 6.90
N HIS A 281 20.15 -34.23 7.37
CA HIS A 281 21.18 -34.51 8.38
C HIS A 281 22.49 -34.83 7.64
N THR A 282 23.36 -33.83 7.49
CA THR A 282 24.79 -34.09 7.35
C THR A 282 25.35 -34.35 8.75
N ASP A 283 25.92 -35.53 8.99
CA ASP A 283 26.28 -35.99 10.33
C ASP A 283 27.54 -35.26 10.83
N TYR A 284 27.32 -34.17 11.57
CA TYR A 284 28.28 -33.34 12.30
C TYR A 284 29.41 -32.70 11.48
N GLY A 285 29.11 -31.47 11.04
CA GLY A 285 30.05 -30.40 10.73
C GLY A 285 29.21 -29.20 10.33
N ASP A 286 29.31 -28.07 11.04
CA ASP A 286 28.68 -26.80 10.63
C ASP A 286 29.28 -26.41 9.27
N PHE A 287 28.73 -26.93 8.15
CA PHE A 287 29.11 -26.51 6.81
C PHE A 287 28.69 -25.05 6.68
N PRO A 288 29.62 -24.09 6.54
CA PRO A 288 29.27 -22.68 6.53
C PRO A 288 28.75 -22.31 5.14
N LEU A 289 27.60 -22.86 4.73
CA LEU A 289 26.98 -22.58 3.43
C LEU A 289 26.59 -21.10 3.27
N GLU A 290 26.51 -20.36 4.38
CA GLU A 290 26.51 -18.89 4.41
C GLU A 290 27.73 -18.25 3.69
N ASN A 291 28.83 -18.99 3.48
CA ASN A 291 29.97 -18.53 2.70
C ASN A 291 29.85 -18.88 1.20
N ALA A 292 28.84 -19.62 0.76
CA ALA A 292 28.60 -19.89 -0.65
C ALA A 292 28.14 -18.62 -1.37
N ASP A 293 27.41 -17.73 -0.69
CA ASP A 293 27.14 -16.36 -1.11
C ASP A 293 28.38 -15.48 -0.82
N LEU A 294 29.25 -15.33 -1.82
CA LEU A 294 30.55 -14.65 -1.66
C LEU A 294 30.39 -13.13 -1.54
N ASN A 295 29.38 -12.57 -2.19
CA ASN A 295 29.14 -11.13 -2.21
C ASN A 295 28.17 -10.66 -1.11
N GLN A 296 27.51 -11.59 -0.41
CA GLN A 296 26.56 -11.39 0.68
C GLN A 296 25.30 -10.62 0.26
N ASP A 297 24.84 -10.83 -0.97
CA ASP A 297 23.62 -10.20 -1.50
C ASP A 297 22.32 -10.99 -1.20
N GLY A 298 22.47 -12.16 -0.57
CA GLY A 298 21.38 -13.07 -0.19
C GLY A 298 21.03 -14.10 -1.27
N LEU A 299 21.66 -14.07 -2.44
CA LEU A 299 21.43 -14.99 -3.54
C LEU A 299 22.75 -15.67 -3.95
N CYS A 300 22.76 -17.01 -3.99
CA CYS A 300 23.89 -17.73 -4.56
C CYS A 300 23.77 -17.76 -6.10
N SER A 301 24.68 -17.04 -6.78
CA SER A 301 24.84 -17.06 -8.23
C SER A 301 25.45 -18.38 -8.73
N ILE A 302 25.34 -18.66 -10.03
CA ILE A 302 25.97 -19.85 -10.61
C ILE A 302 27.51 -19.77 -10.49
N PHE A 303 28.08 -18.57 -10.64
CA PHE A 303 29.52 -18.38 -10.44
C PHE A 303 29.95 -18.71 -9.00
N GLU A 304 29.23 -18.20 -8.01
CA GLU A 304 29.48 -18.47 -6.60
C GLU A 304 29.37 -19.95 -6.25
N SER A 305 28.34 -20.64 -6.76
CA SER A 305 28.22 -22.09 -6.62
C SER A 305 29.43 -22.83 -7.20
N SER A 306 30.06 -22.28 -8.26
CA SER A 306 31.26 -22.87 -8.86
C SER A 306 32.51 -22.66 -8.02
N GLU A 307 32.65 -21.50 -7.37
CA GLU A 307 33.75 -21.23 -6.45
C GLU A 307 33.62 -22.10 -5.20
N TRP A 308 32.39 -22.29 -4.71
CA TRP A 308 32.11 -23.21 -3.60
C TRP A 308 32.56 -24.64 -3.92
N VAL A 309 32.11 -25.19 -5.06
CA VAL A 309 32.50 -26.55 -5.47
C VAL A 309 34.01 -26.66 -5.66
N LYS A 310 34.68 -25.63 -6.21
CA LYS A 310 36.16 -25.60 -6.31
C LYS A 310 36.86 -25.65 -4.96
N GLU A 311 36.27 -25.07 -3.92
CA GLU A 311 36.88 -25.02 -2.60
C GLU A 311 36.62 -26.31 -1.78
N PHE A 312 35.42 -26.89 -1.90
CA PHE A 312 34.94 -27.91 -0.96
C PHE A 312 34.85 -29.34 -1.51
N ASP A 313 34.93 -29.55 -2.82
CA ASP A 313 34.95 -30.90 -3.40
C ASP A 313 36.22 -31.67 -2.95
N SER A 314 36.00 -32.76 -2.20
CA SER A 314 37.06 -33.52 -1.54
C SER A 314 37.90 -34.35 -2.49
N ARG A 315 37.41 -34.54 -3.71
CA ARG A 315 38.05 -35.33 -4.74
C ARG A 315 38.97 -34.52 -5.65
N GLN A 316 39.27 -33.25 -5.36
CA GLN A 316 40.19 -32.44 -6.18
C GLN A 316 41.69 -32.63 -5.90
N THR A 317 42.07 -33.39 -4.86
CA THR A 317 43.49 -33.69 -4.56
C THR A 317 43.85 -35.15 -4.82
N LEU A 318 45.12 -35.41 -5.12
CA LEU A 318 45.64 -36.75 -5.47
C LEU A 318 45.26 -37.82 -4.43
N HIS A 319 44.19 -38.56 -4.71
CA HIS A 319 43.81 -39.73 -3.95
C HIS A 319 44.91 -40.79 -4.02
N TRP A 320 44.98 -41.71 -3.04
CA TRP A 320 46.05 -42.72 -3.00
C TRP A 320 46.06 -43.66 -4.23
N THR A 321 44.96 -43.70 -4.98
CA THR A 321 44.81 -44.43 -6.26
C THR A 321 45.30 -43.64 -7.49
N GLY A 322 45.62 -42.36 -7.36
CA GLY A 322 46.14 -41.51 -8.44
C GLY A 322 45.08 -40.83 -9.33
N HIS A 323 43.81 -40.84 -8.93
CA HIS A 323 42.68 -40.25 -9.66
C HIS A 323 41.93 -39.24 -8.77
N TYR A 324 41.43 -38.16 -9.35
CA TYR A 324 40.76 -37.03 -8.69
C TYR A 324 39.68 -36.47 -9.64
N ASP A 325 38.63 -35.85 -9.10
CA ASP A 325 37.63 -35.09 -9.85
C ASP A 325 38.23 -33.74 -10.25
N ASP A 326 37.84 -33.22 -11.40
CA ASP A 326 38.34 -31.92 -11.90
C ASP A 326 37.16 -31.09 -12.41
N PRO A 327 36.31 -30.56 -11.50
CA PRO A 327 35.15 -29.77 -11.89
C PRO A 327 35.57 -28.56 -12.75
N GLN A 328 34.90 -28.37 -13.87
CA GLN A 328 35.19 -27.30 -14.82
C GLN A 328 33.99 -26.37 -15.00
N TYR A 329 34.22 -25.08 -14.82
CA TYR A 329 33.23 -24.02 -14.99
C TYR A 329 33.55 -23.19 -16.25
N TYR A 330 32.58 -23.04 -17.14
CA TYR A 330 32.70 -22.28 -18.39
C TYR A 330 31.54 -21.30 -18.54
N ASP A 331 31.90 -20.04 -18.78
CA ASP A 331 30.97 -18.93 -18.92
C ASP A 331 31.58 -17.90 -19.89
N ASN A 332 31.45 -18.18 -21.19
CA ASN A 332 32.03 -17.31 -22.23
C ASN A 332 31.29 -15.96 -22.33
N GLY A 333 30.04 -15.90 -21.86
CA GLY A 333 29.25 -14.68 -21.78
C GLY A 333 29.60 -13.78 -20.59
N GLY A 334 30.24 -14.32 -19.55
CA GLY A 334 30.46 -13.61 -18.28
C GLY A 334 29.15 -13.31 -17.55
N ILE A 335 28.16 -14.19 -17.69
CA ILE A 335 26.80 -14.00 -17.18
C ILE A 335 26.54 -14.74 -15.86
N GLY A 336 27.44 -15.61 -15.40
CA GLY A 336 27.22 -16.47 -14.24
C GLY A 336 27.25 -15.76 -12.89
N GLU A 337 27.91 -14.61 -12.77
CA GLU A 337 27.83 -13.73 -11.59
C GLU A 337 26.45 -13.06 -11.47
N THR A 338 25.73 -12.90 -12.58
CA THR A 338 24.42 -12.22 -12.65
C THR A 338 23.27 -13.18 -12.98
N THR A 339 23.50 -14.48 -12.77
CA THR A 339 22.52 -15.55 -13.01
C THR A 339 22.43 -16.41 -11.76
N SER A 340 21.21 -16.65 -11.29
CA SER A 340 20.90 -17.69 -10.30
C SER A 340 19.76 -18.57 -10.84
N LEU A 341 19.51 -19.72 -10.21
CA LEU A 341 18.35 -20.55 -10.58
C LEU A 341 17.03 -19.89 -10.22
N GLU A 342 17.01 -19.06 -9.17
CA GLU A 342 15.81 -18.35 -8.72
C GLU A 342 15.48 -17.17 -9.63
N TYR A 343 16.50 -16.35 -9.88
CA TYR A 343 16.45 -15.12 -10.68
C TYR A 343 17.55 -15.19 -11.77
N PRO A 344 17.17 -15.56 -13.01
CA PRO A 344 18.10 -15.70 -14.13
C PRO A 344 18.85 -14.42 -14.49
N ASN A 345 18.32 -13.26 -14.10
CA ASN A 345 18.98 -11.97 -14.26
C ASN A 345 19.01 -11.26 -12.91
N MET A 346 20.18 -10.79 -12.52
CA MET A 346 20.38 -10.00 -11.32
C MET A 346 21.04 -8.67 -11.69
N ILE A 347 20.55 -7.57 -11.13
CA ILE A 347 21.05 -6.22 -11.40
C ILE A 347 21.11 -5.38 -10.13
N SER A 348 22.20 -4.64 -9.96
CA SER A 348 22.39 -3.68 -8.87
C SER A 348 23.43 -2.63 -9.27
N GLY A 349 23.57 -1.58 -8.47
CA GLY A 349 24.58 -0.53 -8.65
C GLY A 349 24.11 0.60 -9.55
N GLU A 350 24.88 0.92 -10.59
CA GLU A 350 24.66 2.13 -11.40
C GLU A 350 24.36 1.80 -12.87
N VAL A 351 23.33 2.44 -13.42
CA VAL A 351 23.03 2.46 -14.86
C VAL A 351 23.51 3.78 -15.44
N VAL A 352 24.67 3.76 -16.12
CA VAL A 352 25.34 4.96 -16.69
C VAL A 352 25.25 5.04 -18.21
N GLU A 353 24.69 4.01 -18.86
CA GLU A 353 24.44 3.92 -20.29
C GLU A 353 23.02 3.37 -20.53
N HIS A 354 22.48 3.57 -21.74
CA HIS A 354 21.16 3.04 -22.11
C HIS A 354 21.17 1.50 -22.04
N THR A 355 20.41 0.95 -21.10
CA THR A 355 20.42 -0.47 -20.75
C THR A 355 19.02 -1.05 -20.90
N THR A 356 18.90 -2.30 -21.31
CA THR A 356 17.61 -3.02 -21.37
C THR A 356 17.69 -4.30 -20.55
N ILE A 357 16.68 -4.53 -19.72
CA ILE A 357 16.49 -5.77 -18.97
C ILE A 357 15.22 -6.47 -19.45
N SER A 358 15.23 -7.81 -19.42
CA SER A 358 14.11 -8.65 -19.87
C SER A 358 14.06 -9.96 -19.09
N GLY A 359 12.93 -10.66 -19.14
CA GLY A 359 12.76 -11.98 -18.53
C GLY A 359 12.36 -11.90 -17.04
N ILE A 360 13.00 -12.73 -16.21
CA ILE A 360 12.86 -12.72 -14.76
C ILE A 360 14.10 -12.02 -14.17
N VAL A 361 13.89 -10.91 -13.45
CA VAL A 361 14.96 -10.03 -12.98
C VAL A 361 14.86 -9.76 -11.49
N ALA A 362 15.93 -9.95 -10.74
CA ALA A 362 16.06 -9.46 -9.36
C ALA A 362 16.87 -8.16 -9.31
N VAL A 363 16.36 -7.19 -8.55
CA VAL A 363 17.10 -6.02 -8.10
C VAL A 363 17.65 -6.34 -6.70
N ASN A 364 18.86 -6.90 -6.67
CA ASN A 364 19.55 -7.43 -5.48
C ASN A 364 20.50 -6.41 -4.80
N GLY A 365 20.42 -5.15 -5.21
CA GLY A 365 21.00 -3.99 -4.53
C GLY A 365 20.35 -2.71 -5.05
N ASP A 366 20.58 -1.57 -4.39
CA ASP A 366 20.11 -0.28 -4.91
C ASP A 366 20.57 -0.08 -6.36
N LEU A 367 19.65 0.36 -7.22
CA LEU A 367 19.86 0.59 -8.64
C LEU A 367 19.64 2.07 -8.96
N ILE A 368 20.72 2.76 -9.33
CA ILE A 368 20.75 4.20 -9.59
C ILE A 368 20.89 4.45 -11.09
N ILE A 369 19.90 5.07 -11.71
CA ILE A 369 19.90 5.43 -13.13
C ILE A 369 20.28 6.91 -13.24
N HIS A 370 21.47 7.20 -13.79
CA HIS A 370 22.03 8.56 -13.79
C HIS A 370 22.88 8.86 -15.04
N ASN A 371 23.51 10.03 -15.10
CA ASN A 371 24.37 10.45 -16.22
C ASN A 371 23.65 10.59 -17.58
N ASN A 372 22.36 10.96 -17.58
CA ASN A 372 21.49 11.01 -18.77
C ASN A 372 21.37 9.65 -19.48
N SER A 373 21.46 8.57 -18.71
CA SER A 373 21.22 7.22 -19.18
C SER A 373 19.72 6.88 -19.14
N SER A 374 19.40 5.67 -19.61
CA SER A 374 18.07 5.11 -19.42
C SER A 374 18.13 3.63 -19.08
N LEU A 375 17.15 3.16 -18.31
CA LEU A 375 16.86 1.75 -18.14
C LEU A 375 15.52 1.45 -18.83
N THR A 376 15.53 0.51 -19.76
CA THR A 376 14.31 -0.04 -20.35
C THR A 376 14.01 -1.41 -19.73
N VAL A 377 12.82 -1.56 -19.17
CA VAL A 377 12.26 -2.84 -18.72
C VAL A 377 11.35 -3.35 -19.84
N ALA A 378 11.80 -4.39 -20.53
CA ALA A 378 11.14 -4.91 -21.72
C ALA A 378 9.77 -5.52 -21.41
N SER A 379 8.92 -5.60 -22.41
CA SER A 379 7.55 -6.10 -22.26
C SER A 379 7.50 -7.50 -21.64
N GLY A 380 6.54 -7.76 -20.74
CA GLY A 380 6.36 -9.06 -20.08
C GLY A 380 7.39 -9.41 -18.99
N THR A 381 8.35 -8.52 -18.70
CA THR A 381 9.37 -8.75 -17.68
C THR A 381 8.76 -8.81 -16.27
N LYS A 382 9.23 -9.77 -15.46
CA LYS A 382 8.93 -9.88 -14.02
C LYS A 382 10.13 -9.34 -13.24
N VAL A 383 9.97 -8.23 -12.53
CA VAL A 383 11.03 -7.57 -11.75
C VAL A 383 10.76 -7.73 -10.26
N TYR A 384 11.72 -8.25 -9.52
CA TYR A 384 11.64 -8.50 -8.09
C TYR A 384 12.60 -7.56 -7.36
N LEU A 385 12.07 -6.63 -6.57
CA LEU A 385 12.89 -5.79 -5.69
C LEU A 385 13.06 -6.52 -4.37
N LYS A 386 14.29 -6.95 -4.07
CA LYS A 386 14.62 -7.70 -2.85
C LYS A 386 15.21 -6.78 -1.78
N ASN A 387 15.31 -7.24 -0.54
CA ASN A 387 16.11 -6.67 0.55
C ASN A 387 15.92 -5.15 0.80
N ARG A 388 14.72 -4.60 0.56
CA ARG A 388 14.42 -3.14 0.66
C ARG A 388 15.24 -2.26 -0.29
N ASN A 389 15.77 -2.83 -1.36
CA ASN A 389 16.46 -2.11 -2.41
C ASN A 389 15.54 -1.15 -3.15
N ARG A 390 16.16 -0.10 -3.71
CA ARG A 390 15.48 0.96 -4.43
C ARG A 390 15.88 1.01 -5.89
N ILE A 391 14.95 1.42 -6.74
CA ILE A 391 15.26 1.92 -8.09
C ILE A 391 15.16 3.44 -8.02
N TYR A 392 16.25 4.14 -8.27
CA TYR A 392 16.33 5.60 -8.16
C TYR A 392 16.72 6.21 -9.51
N VAL A 393 15.85 7.05 -10.06
CA VAL A 393 16.06 7.71 -11.36
C VAL A 393 16.41 9.18 -11.13
N GLU A 394 17.65 9.56 -11.40
CA GLU A 394 18.11 10.95 -11.29
C GLU A 394 17.47 11.85 -12.34
N SER A 395 17.44 13.16 -12.03
CA SER A 395 17.07 14.19 -13.00
C SER A 395 17.85 14.03 -14.33
N CYS A 396 17.16 14.18 -15.46
CA CYS A 396 17.68 13.99 -16.82
C CYS A 396 17.98 12.54 -17.25
N SER A 397 17.78 11.55 -16.38
CA SER A 397 17.78 10.13 -16.73
C SER A 397 16.35 9.61 -16.85
N GLU A 398 16.17 8.42 -17.44
CA GLU A 398 14.85 7.89 -17.80
C GLU A 398 14.67 6.43 -17.38
N LEU A 399 13.49 6.10 -16.83
CA LEU A 399 13.02 4.73 -16.69
C LEU A 399 11.89 4.48 -17.71
N ASN A 400 12.09 3.52 -18.60
CA ASN A 400 11.13 3.11 -19.61
C ASN A 400 10.58 1.74 -19.26
N ILE A 401 9.31 1.66 -18.88
CA ILE A 401 8.64 0.41 -18.57
C ILE A 401 7.71 0.09 -19.74
N GLU A 402 7.94 -1.02 -20.45
CA GLU A 402 7.10 -1.42 -21.57
C GLU A 402 5.81 -2.16 -21.12
N ASP A 403 5.08 -2.73 -22.07
CA ASP A 403 3.77 -3.33 -21.83
C ASP A 403 3.83 -4.60 -20.95
N ASN A 404 2.85 -4.77 -20.07
CA ASN A 404 2.67 -5.96 -19.23
C ASN A 404 3.86 -6.33 -18.33
N VAL A 405 4.69 -5.35 -17.95
CA VAL A 405 5.72 -5.54 -16.92
C VAL A 405 5.07 -5.69 -15.55
N VAL A 406 5.60 -6.60 -14.73
CA VAL A 406 5.15 -6.81 -13.34
C VAL A 406 6.32 -6.55 -12.39
N PHE A 407 6.12 -5.62 -11.46
CA PHE A 407 7.03 -5.38 -10.33
C PHE A 407 6.49 -6.04 -9.06
N TYR A 408 7.34 -6.82 -8.41
CA TYR A 408 7.12 -7.42 -7.10
C TYR A 408 8.02 -6.70 -6.09
N GLY A 409 7.44 -6.12 -5.05
CA GLY A 409 8.18 -5.64 -3.88
C GLY A 409 8.04 -6.59 -2.70
N GLU A 410 9.10 -6.68 -1.90
CA GLU A 410 9.06 -7.36 -0.61
C GLU A 410 8.50 -6.49 0.50
N THR A 411 7.97 -7.16 1.51
CA THR A 411 7.28 -6.56 2.64
C THR A 411 8.21 -5.89 3.64
N THR A 412 7.79 -4.75 4.19
CA THR A 412 8.45 -4.12 5.35
C THR A 412 8.22 -4.90 6.65
N THR A 413 9.23 -5.06 7.51
CA THR A 413 9.10 -5.81 8.78
C THR A 413 8.45 -5.03 9.93
N ILE A 414 7.59 -4.06 9.65
CA ILE A 414 6.88 -3.31 10.71
C ILE A 414 5.38 -3.66 10.59
N PRO A 415 4.67 -4.00 11.68
CA PRO A 415 3.25 -4.38 11.62
C PRO A 415 2.35 -3.19 11.27
N ARG A 416 1.33 -3.46 10.43
CA ARG A 416 0.37 -2.52 9.80
C ARG A 416 -0.34 -1.54 10.75
N ASP A 417 -0.30 -1.78 12.05
CA ASP A 417 -1.07 -1.07 13.08
C ASP A 417 -0.29 0.06 13.78
N GLU A 418 1.01 0.23 13.46
CA GLU A 418 1.92 1.21 14.11
C GLU A 418 2.44 2.31 13.15
N PHE A 419 1.87 2.48 11.94
CA PHE A 419 2.52 3.26 10.88
C PHE A 419 2.06 4.69 10.65
N ASN A 420 3.05 5.57 10.56
CA ASN A 420 3.01 6.88 9.92
C ASN A 420 3.41 6.73 8.42
N PRO A 421 2.68 7.29 7.45
CA PRO A 421 3.02 7.27 6.02
C PRO A 421 4.42 7.82 5.66
N GLU A 422 5.07 8.56 6.56
CA GLU A 422 6.42 9.09 6.36
C GLU A 422 7.55 8.12 6.75
N ASP A 423 7.25 7.03 7.46
CA ASP A 423 8.25 6.15 8.09
C ASP A 423 8.65 4.91 7.26
N ILE A 424 8.39 4.89 5.95
CA ILE A 424 8.46 3.63 5.18
C ILE A 424 9.91 3.27 4.78
N PRO A 425 10.49 2.14 5.27
CA PRO A 425 11.86 1.75 5.00
C PRO A 425 11.97 0.62 3.95
N GLY A 426 10.96 0.39 3.11
CA GLY A 426 10.86 -0.77 2.22
C GLY A 426 11.36 -0.56 0.79
N ASN A 427 11.02 -1.50 -0.09
CA ASN A 427 11.33 -1.39 -1.52
C ASN A 427 10.61 -0.19 -2.13
N ARG A 428 11.29 0.54 -3.02
CA ARG A 428 10.75 1.76 -3.60
C ARG A 428 11.28 2.04 -5.00
N ILE A 429 10.44 2.61 -5.85
CA ILE A 429 10.83 3.19 -7.13
C ILE A 429 10.68 4.71 -7.03
N GLU A 430 11.78 5.44 -7.08
CA GLU A 430 11.86 6.90 -6.90
C GLU A 430 12.25 7.59 -8.21
N ILE A 431 11.37 8.47 -8.70
CA ILE A 431 11.51 9.11 -10.01
C ILE A 431 11.70 10.61 -9.85
N PHE A 432 12.94 11.08 -10.02
CA PHE A 432 13.28 12.50 -10.17
C PHE A 432 13.46 12.89 -11.64
N GLY A 433 13.91 11.94 -12.47
CA GLY A 433 14.00 12.06 -13.92
C GLY A 433 12.70 11.74 -14.64
N ASP A 434 12.81 11.18 -15.85
CA ASP A 434 11.69 10.86 -16.72
C ASP A 434 11.16 9.44 -16.49
N LEU A 435 9.84 9.25 -16.61
CA LEU A 435 9.18 7.94 -16.55
C LEU A 435 8.22 7.76 -17.71
N SER A 436 8.39 6.66 -18.44
CA SER A 436 7.39 6.17 -19.39
C SER A 436 6.87 4.80 -18.97
N LEU A 437 5.55 4.61 -19.10
CA LEU A 437 4.87 3.36 -18.75
C LEU A 437 4.04 2.88 -19.94
N GLY A 438 4.21 1.61 -20.29
CA GLY A 438 3.39 0.87 -21.22
C GLY A 438 2.03 0.52 -20.64
N ASN A 439 1.26 -0.20 -21.42
CA ASN A 439 -0.07 -0.66 -21.08
C ASN A 439 -0.01 -1.92 -20.20
N GLY A 440 -0.87 -2.03 -19.18
CA GLY A 440 -0.97 -3.27 -18.39
C GLY A 440 0.13 -3.48 -17.35
N VAL A 441 0.87 -2.43 -16.99
CA VAL A 441 1.93 -2.52 -15.97
C VAL A 441 1.32 -2.77 -14.58
N GLN A 442 1.92 -3.69 -13.84
CA GLN A 442 1.45 -4.08 -12.51
C GLN A 442 2.52 -3.84 -11.46
N PHE A 443 2.13 -3.27 -10.32
CA PHE A 443 2.94 -3.17 -9.12
C PHE A 443 2.23 -3.95 -8.01
N THR A 444 2.84 -5.03 -7.56
CA THR A 444 2.27 -5.99 -6.62
C THR A 444 3.32 -6.42 -5.60
N VAL A 445 2.90 -7.27 -4.68
CA VAL A 445 3.73 -7.88 -3.64
C VAL A 445 4.01 -9.36 -3.95
N GLU A 446 5.15 -9.85 -3.47
CA GLU A 446 5.51 -11.28 -3.55
C GLU A 446 4.72 -12.12 -2.53
N ASP A 447 4.51 -11.59 -1.33
CA ASP A 447 3.70 -12.16 -0.24
C ASP A 447 2.38 -11.37 -0.08
N GLU A 448 1.32 -11.90 0.55
CA GLU A 448 0.00 -11.21 0.74
C GLU A 448 0.03 -9.95 1.66
N GLU A 449 1.12 -9.20 1.63
CA GLU A 449 1.49 -8.11 2.52
C GLU A 449 1.72 -6.80 1.73
N TYR A 450 2.60 -5.87 2.14
CA TYR A 450 2.68 -4.48 1.63
C TYR A 450 4.09 -3.96 1.33
N TRP A 451 4.25 -3.19 0.25
CA TRP A 451 5.49 -2.44 -0.06
C TRP A 451 5.27 -0.97 -0.43
N ASP A 452 6.32 -0.13 -0.38
CA ASP A 452 6.20 1.33 -0.49
C ASP A 452 5.65 1.78 -1.85
N GLY A 453 6.12 1.16 -2.94
CA GLY A 453 5.64 1.41 -4.28
C GLY A 453 6.35 2.52 -5.06
N LEU A 454 5.57 3.32 -5.80
CA LEU A 454 6.05 4.25 -6.82
C LEU A 454 5.94 5.71 -6.36
N TYR A 455 7.05 6.43 -6.43
CA TYR A 455 7.18 7.82 -5.98
C TYR A 455 7.62 8.72 -7.13
N LEU A 456 6.78 9.71 -7.44
CA LEU A 456 6.95 10.64 -8.53
C LEU A 456 7.26 12.03 -7.97
N TYR A 457 8.52 12.45 -8.11
CA TYR A 457 9.01 13.76 -7.64
C TYR A 457 9.28 14.73 -8.78
N GLY A 458 9.38 14.24 -10.02
CA GLY A 458 9.62 15.05 -11.22
C GLY A 458 8.44 15.97 -11.61
N ASN A 459 8.72 17.02 -12.39
CA ASN A 459 7.73 18.00 -12.88
C ASN A 459 7.05 17.60 -14.21
N GLN A 460 7.05 16.31 -14.53
CA GLN A 460 6.58 15.80 -15.82
C GLN A 460 5.10 15.41 -15.78
N THR A 461 4.54 15.11 -16.96
CA THR A 461 3.25 14.43 -17.07
C THR A 461 3.49 12.92 -17.12
N VAL A 462 2.96 12.19 -16.14
CA VAL A 462 3.00 10.72 -16.09
C VAL A 462 1.62 10.17 -16.44
N ASN A 463 1.57 9.26 -17.41
CA ASN A 463 0.35 8.59 -17.84
C ASN A 463 0.41 7.12 -17.44
N ILE A 464 -0.61 6.64 -16.73
CA ILE A 464 -0.78 5.22 -16.38
C ILE A 464 -2.09 4.73 -16.98
N THR A 465 -2.01 3.73 -17.85
CA THR A 465 -3.17 3.15 -18.56
C THR A 465 -3.23 1.64 -18.35
N ASN A 466 -4.42 1.12 -17.99
CA ASN A 466 -4.60 -0.27 -17.55
C ASN A 466 -3.59 -0.70 -16.46
N GLY A 467 -3.19 0.21 -15.59
CA GLY A 467 -2.27 -0.13 -14.51
C GLY A 467 -2.96 -0.94 -13.41
N THR A 468 -2.17 -1.68 -12.63
CA THR A 468 -2.66 -2.27 -11.36
C THR A 468 -1.68 -1.96 -10.24
N PHE A 469 -2.19 -1.42 -9.15
CA PHE A 469 -1.50 -1.27 -7.87
C PHE A 469 -2.20 -2.18 -6.87
N ASN A 470 -1.48 -3.20 -6.40
CA ASN A 470 -1.99 -4.18 -5.45
C ASN A 470 -1.06 -4.23 -4.23
N HIS A 471 -1.54 -3.78 -3.07
CA HIS A 471 -0.74 -3.61 -1.86
C HIS A 471 0.52 -2.75 -2.05
N CYS A 472 0.41 -1.75 -2.93
CA CYS A 472 1.49 -0.89 -3.41
C CYS A 472 1.01 0.56 -3.50
N ASN A 473 1.72 1.52 -2.91
CA ASN A 473 1.28 2.92 -2.94
C ASN A 473 1.77 3.66 -4.20
N LEU A 474 1.02 4.69 -4.59
CA LEU A 474 1.42 5.68 -5.58
C LEU A 474 1.44 7.07 -4.95
N ILE A 475 2.61 7.67 -4.88
CA ILE A 475 2.81 9.02 -4.35
C ILE A 475 3.28 9.92 -5.48
N ASN A 476 2.52 10.98 -5.75
CA ASN A 476 2.91 12.04 -6.69
C ASN A 476 2.95 13.38 -5.96
N GLU A 477 4.06 14.11 -6.10
CA GLU A 477 4.25 15.41 -5.42
C GLU A 477 4.35 16.60 -6.36
N ASN A 478 4.55 16.38 -7.67
CA ASN A 478 4.73 17.45 -8.65
C ASN A 478 4.18 17.06 -10.03
N GLY A 479 4.20 18.01 -10.98
CA GLY A 479 3.83 17.75 -12.36
C GLY A 479 2.34 17.46 -12.58
N GLU A 480 2.05 16.45 -13.40
CA GLU A 480 0.70 16.00 -13.75
C GLU A 480 0.63 14.47 -13.76
N LEU A 481 -0.40 13.92 -13.10
CA LEU A 481 -0.68 12.50 -13.09
C LEU A 481 -2.01 12.23 -13.79
N GLN A 482 -1.97 11.41 -14.84
CA GLN A 482 -3.14 10.92 -15.56
C GLN A 482 -3.29 9.41 -15.36
N LEU A 483 -4.41 8.98 -14.78
CA LEU A 483 -4.76 7.58 -14.55
C LEU A 483 -5.97 7.22 -15.41
N THR A 484 -5.86 6.15 -16.19
CA THR A 484 -6.97 5.63 -17.01
C THR A 484 -7.05 4.12 -16.90
N ASP A 485 -8.27 3.59 -16.73
CA ASP A 485 -8.52 2.14 -16.64
C ASP A 485 -7.67 1.43 -15.56
N THR A 486 -7.28 2.13 -14.49
CA THR A 486 -6.31 1.66 -13.50
C THR A 486 -6.99 1.20 -12.21
N ALA A 487 -6.51 0.10 -11.63
CA ALA A 487 -7.05 -0.46 -10.39
C ALA A 487 -6.07 -0.28 -9.21
N PHE A 488 -6.60 0.15 -8.06
CA PHE A 488 -5.92 0.26 -6.78
C PHE A 488 -6.62 -0.67 -5.78
N ILE A 489 -5.94 -1.73 -5.37
CA ILE A 489 -6.45 -2.75 -4.46
C ILE A 489 -5.54 -2.76 -3.26
N PHE A 490 -6.10 -2.53 -2.06
CA PHE A 490 -5.27 -2.45 -0.87
C PHE A 490 -4.16 -1.40 -1.03
N SER A 491 -4.38 -0.32 -1.80
CA SER A 491 -3.33 0.63 -2.20
C SER A 491 -3.73 2.08 -1.97
N TYR A 492 -2.75 2.91 -1.61
CA TYR A 492 -2.92 4.36 -1.41
C TYR A 492 -2.58 5.16 -2.66
N LEU A 493 -3.39 6.17 -3.01
CA LEU A 493 -3.01 7.25 -3.91
C LEU A 493 -2.92 8.59 -3.15
N SER A 494 -1.73 9.20 -3.15
CA SER A 494 -1.51 10.58 -2.71
C SER A 494 -1.02 11.44 -3.84
N ASN A 495 -1.71 12.55 -4.12
CA ASN A 495 -1.30 13.54 -5.11
C ASN A 495 -1.19 14.91 -4.45
N LYS A 496 0.00 15.47 -4.35
CA LYS A 496 0.28 16.77 -3.72
C LYS A 496 0.80 17.76 -4.76
N TYR A 497 0.44 19.04 -4.66
CA TYR A 497 0.94 20.15 -5.50
C TYR A 497 0.86 19.98 -7.03
N ALA A 498 0.21 18.92 -7.51
CA ALA A 498 0.22 18.48 -8.90
C ALA A 498 -1.19 18.42 -9.49
N THR A 499 -1.31 18.47 -10.82
CA THR A 499 -2.59 18.20 -11.48
C THR A 499 -2.90 16.70 -11.43
N LEU A 500 -4.14 16.34 -11.09
CA LEU A 500 -4.60 14.94 -11.08
C LEU A 500 -5.80 14.76 -12.01
N GLN A 501 -5.71 13.76 -12.89
CA GLN A 501 -6.80 13.32 -13.74
C GLN A 501 -6.99 11.81 -13.61
N ILE A 502 -8.20 11.38 -13.27
CA ILE A 502 -8.58 9.99 -13.08
C ILE A 502 -9.81 9.71 -13.95
N ASP A 503 -9.73 8.71 -14.83
CA ASP A 503 -10.83 8.25 -15.66
C ASP A 503 -10.97 6.72 -15.59
N ASN A 504 -12.19 6.25 -15.34
CA ASN A 504 -12.55 4.83 -15.35
C ASN A 504 -11.65 3.94 -14.46
N CYS A 505 -11.31 4.42 -13.27
CA CYS A 505 -10.45 3.72 -12.31
C CYS A 505 -11.27 3.09 -11.16
N ASP A 506 -10.68 2.13 -10.47
CA ASP A 506 -11.27 1.42 -9.31
C ASP A 506 -10.35 1.53 -8.10
N PHE A 507 -10.86 1.96 -6.95
CA PHE A 507 -10.12 2.11 -5.69
C PHE A 507 -10.81 1.32 -4.58
N SER A 508 -10.11 0.36 -3.95
CA SER A 508 -10.72 -0.51 -2.94
C SER A 508 -9.83 -0.95 -1.77
N ASN A 509 -10.47 -1.21 -0.62
CA ASN A 509 -9.92 -1.89 0.56
C ASN A 509 -8.68 -1.23 1.20
N PHE A 510 -8.69 0.08 1.43
CA PHE A 510 -7.54 0.79 1.99
C PHE A 510 -7.92 1.81 3.08
N SER A 511 -6.94 2.41 3.78
CA SER A 511 -7.22 3.50 4.72
C SER A 511 -7.83 4.69 3.97
N ASN A 512 -7.12 5.40 3.11
CA ASN A 512 -7.72 6.47 2.29
C ASN A 512 -7.67 6.11 0.80
N GLY A 513 -8.79 6.21 0.08
CA GLY A 513 -8.83 5.85 -1.35
C GLY A 513 -8.01 6.81 -2.20
N ILE A 514 -8.40 8.09 -2.21
CA ILE A 514 -7.73 9.16 -2.95
C ILE A 514 -7.47 10.32 -2.00
N TYR A 515 -6.21 10.73 -1.89
CA TYR A 515 -5.79 11.88 -1.10
C TYR A 515 -5.16 12.97 -1.99
N CYS A 516 -5.73 14.17 -1.91
CA CYS A 516 -5.30 15.34 -2.65
C CYS A 516 -4.96 16.48 -1.68
N LEU A 517 -3.82 17.14 -1.89
CA LEU A 517 -3.35 18.27 -1.10
C LEU A 517 -2.74 19.36 -2.00
N PHE A 518 -3.24 20.60 -1.88
CA PHE A 518 -2.77 21.77 -2.63
C PHE A 518 -2.74 21.58 -4.16
N ASN A 519 -3.69 20.80 -4.69
CA ASN A 519 -3.72 20.52 -6.11
C ASN A 519 -4.33 21.69 -6.90
N PRO A 520 -3.68 22.15 -7.99
CA PRO A 520 -4.26 23.19 -8.85
C PRO A 520 -5.52 22.73 -9.58
N LEU A 521 -5.61 21.42 -9.88
CA LEU A 521 -6.74 20.79 -10.54
C LEU A 521 -6.84 19.31 -10.18
N VAL A 522 -8.03 18.86 -9.79
CA VAL A 522 -8.38 17.45 -9.58
C VAL A 522 -9.60 17.10 -10.42
N SER A 523 -9.48 16.13 -11.33
CA SER A 523 -10.60 15.62 -12.12
C SER A 523 -10.74 14.12 -11.89
N ILE A 524 -11.88 13.68 -11.36
CA ILE A 524 -12.18 12.27 -11.10
C ILE A 524 -13.47 11.93 -11.82
N ILE A 525 -13.39 11.10 -12.86
CA ILE A 525 -14.54 10.75 -13.69
C ILE A 525 -14.71 9.25 -13.88
N ASN A 526 -15.95 8.80 -14.05
CA ASN A 526 -16.29 7.41 -14.40
C ASN A 526 -15.74 6.34 -13.44
N SER A 527 -15.39 6.68 -12.20
CA SER A 527 -14.59 5.83 -11.31
C SER A 527 -15.39 5.29 -10.12
N ASP A 528 -14.97 4.12 -9.62
CA ASP A 528 -15.53 3.44 -8.47
C ASP A 528 -14.55 3.57 -7.28
N ILE A 529 -15.01 4.07 -6.12
CA ILE A 529 -14.21 4.26 -4.91
C ILE A 529 -14.96 3.66 -3.72
N HIS A 530 -14.46 2.57 -3.13
CA HIS A 530 -15.23 1.84 -2.14
C HIS A 530 -14.43 1.03 -1.13
N ASP A 531 -15.10 0.66 -0.03
CA ASP A 531 -14.49 -0.14 1.05
C ASP A 531 -13.18 0.48 1.61
N CYS A 532 -13.05 1.82 1.54
CA CYS A 532 -11.94 2.58 2.15
C CYS A 532 -12.31 3.08 3.57
N ASN A 533 -11.40 3.68 4.34
CA ASN A 533 -11.75 4.55 5.47
C ASN A 533 -12.41 5.82 4.94
N THR A 534 -11.68 6.70 4.26
CA THR A 534 -12.31 7.79 3.50
C THR A 534 -12.13 7.58 2.01
N GLY A 535 -13.20 7.74 1.23
CA GLY A 535 -13.17 7.54 -0.22
C GLY A 535 -12.28 8.57 -0.92
N ILE A 536 -12.69 9.84 -0.87
CA ILE A 536 -11.97 10.96 -1.52
C ILE A 536 -11.72 12.07 -0.51
N ILE A 537 -10.49 12.54 -0.39
CA ILE A 537 -10.08 13.68 0.43
C ILE A 537 -9.47 14.76 -0.46
N LEU A 538 -10.05 15.96 -0.44
CA LEU A 538 -9.57 17.15 -1.13
C LEU A 538 -9.20 18.22 -0.10
N ASN A 539 -7.91 18.42 0.12
CA ASN A 539 -7.37 19.44 1.03
C ASN A 539 -6.78 20.60 0.22
N SER A 540 -7.31 21.81 0.43
CA SER A 540 -6.80 23.05 -0.17
C SER A 540 -6.64 22.98 -1.70
N CYS A 541 -7.55 22.29 -2.38
CA CYS A 541 -7.52 22.13 -3.84
C CYS A 541 -8.19 23.32 -4.52
N SER A 542 -7.52 23.92 -5.52
CA SER A 542 -7.99 25.13 -6.18
C SER A 542 -9.09 24.91 -7.21
N ASN A 543 -9.18 23.71 -7.79
CA ASN A 543 -10.27 23.32 -8.68
C ASN A 543 -10.49 21.82 -8.55
N TYR A 544 -11.74 21.38 -8.42
CA TYR A 544 -12.06 19.96 -8.52
C TYR A 544 -13.36 19.67 -9.27
N ALA A 545 -13.35 18.57 -10.03
CA ALA A 545 -14.51 18.04 -10.74
C ALA A 545 -14.61 16.53 -10.48
N ILE A 546 -15.64 16.12 -9.74
CA ILE A 546 -15.95 14.70 -9.51
C ILE A 546 -17.23 14.38 -10.29
N SER A 547 -17.15 13.52 -11.30
CA SER A 547 -18.29 13.27 -12.20
C SER A 547 -18.54 11.81 -12.52
N ASN A 548 -19.80 11.38 -12.55
CA ASN A 548 -20.19 10.03 -12.96
C ASN A 548 -19.47 8.91 -12.17
N CYS A 549 -19.22 9.13 -10.89
CA CYS A 549 -18.51 8.19 -10.01
C CYS A 549 -19.47 7.42 -9.08
N ASN A 550 -19.00 6.32 -8.50
CA ASN A 550 -19.66 5.67 -7.36
C ASN A 550 -18.73 5.67 -6.15
N VAL A 551 -19.17 6.27 -5.03
CA VAL A 551 -18.40 6.36 -3.78
C VAL A 551 -19.17 5.68 -2.66
N TYR A 552 -18.76 4.48 -2.23
CA TYR A 552 -19.64 3.65 -1.39
C TYR A 552 -18.96 2.69 -0.42
N ASN A 553 -19.71 2.23 0.59
CA ASN A 553 -19.25 1.27 1.60
C ASN A 553 -17.98 1.68 2.36
N ASN A 554 -17.63 2.97 2.40
CA ASN A 554 -16.46 3.41 3.14
C ASN A 554 -16.74 3.34 4.66
N SER A 555 -15.75 2.94 5.45
CA SER A 555 -15.83 2.86 6.92
C SER A 555 -15.78 4.23 7.61
N GLY A 556 -15.48 5.28 6.86
CA GLY A 556 -15.54 6.69 7.22
C GLY A 556 -16.40 7.49 6.22
N MET A 557 -15.87 8.61 5.72
CA MET A 557 -16.61 9.53 4.83
C MET A 557 -16.56 9.07 3.36
N GLY A 558 -17.59 9.43 2.59
CA GLY A 558 -17.55 9.27 1.13
C GLY A 558 -16.58 10.27 0.50
N ILE A 559 -16.93 11.55 0.53
CA ILE A 559 -16.13 12.66 0.00
C ILE A 559 -15.93 13.70 1.09
N PHE A 560 -14.68 14.07 1.35
CA PHE A 560 -14.32 15.15 2.27
C PHE A 560 -13.61 16.28 1.50
N VAL A 561 -14.21 17.46 1.52
CA VAL A 561 -13.67 18.69 0.94
C VAL A 561 -13.33 19.66 2.07
N ASN A 562 -12.06 20.04 2.12
CA ASN A 562 -11.46 20.76 3.23
C ASN A 562 -10.64 21.94 2.70
N GLU A 563 -10.88 23.14 3.24
CA GLU A 563 -10.15 24.38 2.90
C GLU A 563 -10.02 24.67 1.39
N SER A 564 -10.96 24.17 0.59
CA SER A 564 -10.93 24.28 -0.87
C SER A 564 -11.90 25.37 -1.30
N TYR A 565 -11.39 26.60 -1.26
CA TYR A 565 -12.03 27.80 -1.79
C TYR A 565 -11.38 28.18 -3.12
N GLU A 566 -12.11 28.92 -3.96
CA GLU A 566 -11.70 29.34 -5.31
C GLU A 566 -11.93 28.22 -6.36
N GLY A 567 -12.27 28.61 -7.60
CA GLY A 567 -12.34 27.71 -8.76
C GLY A 567 -13.72 27.21 -9.20
N GLU A 568 -13.72 26.36 -10.23
CA GLU A 568 -14.92 25.65 -10.71
C GLU A 568 -15.07 24.31 -9.98
N ASN A 569 -15.55 24.36 -8.73
CA ASN A 569 -15.65 23.20 -7.84
C ASN A 569 -17.00 22.49 -7.95
N GLU A 570 -17.01 21.26 -8.46
CA GLU A 570 -18.25 20.52 -8.72
C GLU A 570 -18.18 19.01 -8.43
N ILE A 571 -19.30 18.48 -7.93
CA ILE A 571 -19.60 17.05 -7.77
C ILE A 571 -20.89 16.80 -8.55
N THR A 572 -20.78 16.06 -9.66
CA THR A 572 -21.87 15.87 -10.62
C THR A 572 -22.15 14.40 -10.90
N LEU A 573 -23.41 14.02 -11.14
CA LEU A 573 -23.78 12.67 -11.61
C LEU A 573 -23.24 11.50 -10.75
N THR A 574 -22.93 11.74 -9.48
CA THR A 574 -22.20 10.79 -8.62
C THR A 574 -23.15 10.10 -7.65
N ASN A 575 -23.00 8.78 -7.48
CA ASN A 575 -23.73 8.00 -6.47
C ASN A 575 -22.87 7.87 -5.22
N ILE A 576 -23.38 8.27 -4.06
CA ILE A 576 -22.62 8.31 -2.80
C ILE A 576 -23.43 7.62 -1.71
N TYR A 577 -23.04 6.40 -1.32
CA TYR A 577 -23.95 5.60 -0.50
C TYR A 577 -23.30 4.58 0.42
N ASN A 578 -24.01 4.23 1.49
CA ASN A 578 -23.57 3.23 2.48
C ASN A 578 -22.21 3.56 3.14
N ASN A 579 -21.82 4.82 3.21
CA ASN A 579 -20.62 5.22 3.95
C ASN A 579 -20.97 5.32 5.45
N SER A 580 -20.08 4.83 6.32
CA SER A 580 -20.35 4.76 7.77
C SER A 580 -20.35 6.13 8.46
N ASN A 581 -19.88 7.17 7.76
CA ASN A 581 -19.96 8.58 8.17
C ASN A 581 -20.71 9.40 7.10
N ASP A 582 -20.42 10.71 6.97
CA ASP A 582 -21.11 11.58 6.02
C ASP A 582 -20.83 11.15 4.55
N GLY A 583 -21.85 11.27 3.70
CA GLY A 583 -21.70 11.07 2.26
C GLY A 583 -20.78 12.13 1.65
N ILE A 584 -21.10 13.40 1.87
CA ILE A 584 -20.22 14.53 1.52
C ILE A 584 -20.05 15.44 2.74
N ARG A 585 -18.80 15.81 3.06
CA ARG A 585 -18.46 16.79 4.08
C ARG A 585 -17.73 17.99 3.47
N PHE A 586 -18.20 19.19 3.76
CA PHE A 586 -17.57 20.46 3.41
C PHE A 586 -17.13 21.22 4.66
N TYR A 587 -15.81 21.37 4.83
CA TYR A 587 -15.22 22.20 5.87
C TYR A 587 -14.49 23.38 5.26
N ALA A 588 -14.90 24.59 5.62
CA ALA A 588 -14.33 25.82 5.10
C ALA A 588 -14.07 25.71 3.58
N SER A 589 -15.09 25.37 2.80
CA SER A 589 -14.92 25.07 1.37
C SER A 589 -16.11 25.55 0.55
N GLU A 590 -15.91 25.69 -0.76
CA GLU A 590 -17.00 25.91 -1.70
C GLU A 590 -17.20 24.73 -2.65
N GLY A 591 -18.45 24.50 -3.08
CA GLY A 591 -18.71 23.41 -4.01
C GLY A 591 -20.14 23.35 -4.53
N LYS A 592 -20.29 22.85 -5.74
CA LYS A 592 -21.58 22.59 -6.39
C LYS A 592 -21.88 21.09 -6.37
N VAL A 593 -23.05 20.70 -5.88
CA VAL A 593 -23.55 19.31 -5.90
C VAL A 593 -24.72 19.24 -6.86
N GLN A 594 -24.56 18.51 -7.97
CA GLN A 594 -25.55 18.48 -9.05
C GLN A 594 -25.85 17.05 -9.51
N SER A 595 -27.13 16.71 -9.65
CA SER A 595 -27.57 15.40 -10.17
C SER A 595 -26.96 14.19 -9.44
N CYS A 596 -26.67 14.33 -8.15
CA CYS A 596 -26.06 13.29 -7.32
C CYS A 596 -27.12 12.48 -6.57
N ASN A 597 -26.83 11.22 -6.27
CA ASN A 597 -27.70 10.36 -5.48
C ASN A 597 -26.98 9.93 -4.20
N ILE A 598 -27.41 10.47 -3.06
CA ILE A 598 -26.72 10.38 -1.76
C ILE A 598 -27.63 9.68 -0.75
N TYR A 599 -27.29 8.45 -0.34
CA TYR A 599 -28.20 7.65 0.52
C TYR A 599 -27.52 6.59 1.39
N GLY A 600 -28.14 6.21 2.50
CA GLY A 600 -27.63 5.12 3.37
C GLY A 600 -26.31 5.45 4.08
N ASN A 601 -25.92 6.72 4.12
CA ASN A 601 -24.75 7.18 4.88
C ASN A 601 -25.16 7.59 6.30
N LEU A 602 -24.21 7.91 7.19
CA LEU A 602 -24.56 8.48 8.51
C LEU A 602 -25.32 9.80 8.35
N ARG A 603 -24.83 10.67 7.48
CA ARG A 603 -25.51 11.88 7.02
C ARG A 603 -25.34 12.03 5.52
N GLY A 604 -26.27 12.68 4.84
CA GLY A 604 -26.13 12.91 3.40
C GLY A 604 -25.05 13.94 3.11
N ILE A 605 -25.30 15.20 3.46
CA ILE A 605 -24.35 16.31 3.29
C ILE A 605 -24.18 17.07 4.61
N LEU A 606 -22.93 17.26 5.04
CA LEU A 606 -22.55 18.09 6.18
C LEU A 606 -21.73 19.30 5.71
N CYS A 607 -22.15 20.51 6.09
CA CYS A 607 -21.36 21.73 5.87
C CYS A 607 -21.18 22.54 7.16
N TYR A 608 -19.97 23.03 7.41
CA TYR A 608 -19.64 23.85 8.59
C TYR A 608 -18.44 24.77 8.33
N ARG A 609 -18.21 25.76 9.21
CA ARG A 609 -17.15 26.79 9.13
C ARG A 609 -17.15 27.64 7.85
N GLY A 610 -18.27 28.29 7.57
CA GLY A 610 -18.34 29.29 6.48
C GLY A 610 -18.37 28.72 5.07
N SER A 611 -18.47 27.39 4.92
CA SER A 611 -18.60 26.72 3.63
C SER A 611 -19.77 27.28 2.79
N ILE A 612 -19.56 27.36 1.47
CA ILE A 612 -20.52 27.86 0.47
C ILE A 612 -20.89 26.72 -0.47
N VAL A 613 -22.08 26.15 -0.29
CA VAL A 613 -22.50 24.97 -1.08
C VAL A 613 -23.74 25.28 -1.91
N GLU A 614 -23.69 24.97 -3.20
CA GLU A 614 -24.86 25.02 -4.08
C GLU A 614 -25.37 23.61 -4.35
N ILE A 615 -26.64 23.34 -4.06
CA ILE A 615 -27.28 22.07 -4.43
C ILE A 615 -28.22 22.33 -5.59
N LEU A 616 -27.76 21.97 -6.78
CA LEU A 616 -28.36 22.38 -8.04
C LEU A 616 -28.97 21.19 -8.79
N LYS A 617 -29.91 21.53 -9.68
CA LYS A 617 -30.37 20.64 -10.75
C LYS A 617 -29.45 20.74 -11.97
N ASP A 618 -29.56 19.77 -12.88
CA ASP A 618 -29.06 19.94 -14.24
C ASP A 618 -29.78 21.10 -14.98
N PRO A 619 -29.06 22.15 -15.44
CA PRO A 619 -29.64 23.23 -16.23
C PRO A 619 -30.21 22.75 -17.58
N ASN A 620 -29.77 21.61 -18.11
CA ASN A 620 -30.07 21.14 -19.46
C ASN A 620 -31.21 20.12 -19.54
N SER A 621 -31.73 19.64 -18.41
CA SER A 621 -32.71 18.55 -18.37
C SER A 621 -34.14 18.98 -17.99
N GLY A 622 -35.11 18.50 -18.77
CA GLY A 622 -36.55 18.58 -18.47
C GLY A 622 -37.09 17.41 -17.64
N SER A 623 -36.28 16.38 -17.35
CA SER A 623 -36.66 15.12 -16.71
C SER A 623 -36.44 15.15 -15.19
N TRP A 624 -37.10 14.25 -14.44
CA TRP A 624 -36.92 14.03 -12.98
C TRP A 624 -35.74 13.09 -12.66
N ILE A 625 -35.07 12.55 -13.68
CA ILE A 625 -33.99 11.56 -13.54
C ILE A 625 -32.65 12.23 -13.20
N ASP A 626 -32.53 13.55 -13.40
CA ASP A 626 -31.27 14.29 -13.31
C ASP A 626 -31.25 15.30 -12.14
N ASP A 627 -32.14 15.13 -11.16
CA ASP A 627 -32.19 15.95 -9.94
C ASP A 627 -31.30 15.33 -8.84
N SER A 628 -30.72 16.15 -7.95
CA SER A 628 -30.01 15.61 -6.79
C SER A 628 -31.02 14.97 -5.82
N ILE A 629 -30.76 13.72 -5.44
CA ILE A 629 -31.55 12.93 -4.50
C ILE A 629 -30.69 12.70 -3.25
N ILE A 630 -31.15 13.21 -2.11
CA ILE A 630 -30.51 13.00 -0.82
C ILE A 630 -31.54 12.28 0.03
N SER A 631 -31.28 11.01 0.36
CA SER A 631 -32.30 10.22 1.03
C SER A 631 -31.85 9.06 1.88
N ASN A 632 -32.61 8.75 2.93
CA ASN A 632 -32.45 7.57 3.78
C ASN A 632 -31.04 7.45 4.35
N ASN A 633 -30.48 8.58 4.78
CA ASN A 633 -29.29 8.57 5.61
C ASN A 633 -29.70 8.29 7.06
N ASP A 634 -28.80 7.74 7.88
CA ASP A 634 -29.15 7.24 9.22
C ASP A 634 -29.57 8.37 10.17
N TRP A 635 -28.90 9.52 10.06
CA TRP A 635 -29.22 10.78 10.74
C TRP A 635 -29.59 11.83 9.68
N GLU A 636 -28.99 13.02 9.73
CA GLU A 636 -29.43 14.13 8.89
C GLU A 636 -29.21 13.88 7.39
N GLU A 637 -30.25 13.99 6.56
CA GLU A 637 -30.06 14.08 5.11
C GLU A 637 -29.16 15.26 4.77
N ILE A 638 -29.40 16.38 5.45
CA ILE A 638 -28.57 17.57 5.33
C ILE A 638 -28.39 18.26 6.68
N LEU A 639 -27.14 18.49 7.07
CA LEU A 639 -26.75 19.21 8.28
C LEU A 639 -25.87 20.42 7.95
N PHE A 640 -26.27 21.59 8.43
CA PHE A 640 -25.51 22.84 8.33
C PHE A 640 -25.23 23.41 9.70
N ILE A 641 -24.01 23.86 9.94
CA ILE A 641 -23.60 24.42 11.23
C ILE A 641 -22.98 25.80 11.01
N ASP A 642 -23.31 26.76 11.88
CA ASP A 642 -22.76 28.12 11.91
C ASP A 642 -23.10 28.99 10.67
N ASP A 643 -22.18 29.84 10.22
CA ASP A 643 -22.37 30.85 9.15
C ASP A 643 -22.35 30.29 7.71
N CYS A 644 -22.48 28.97 7.53
CA CYS A 644 -22.47 28.34 6.21
C CYS A 644 -23.54 28.90 5.27
N THR A 645 -23.15 29.18 4.03
CA THR A 645 -24.06 29.62 2.97
C THR A 645 -24.47 28.42 2.15
N ILE A 646 -25.78 28.22 2.04
CA ILE A 646 -26.32 27.26 1.08
C ILE A 646 -27.30 27.92 0.13
N ILE A 647 -27.13 27.60 -1.14
CA ILE A 647 -28.01 27.99 -2.22
C ILE A 647 -28.69 26.71 -2.74
N MET A 648 -29.98 26.58 -2.48
CA MET A 648 -30.83 25.57 -3.10
C MET A 648 -31.89 26.26 -3.96
N ASP A 649 -31.54 26.61 -5.19
CA ASP A 649 -32.48 27.21 -6.15
C ASP A 649 -32.80 26.22 -7.29
N ARG A 650 -34.01 26.35 -7.87
CA ARG A 650 -34.51 25.68 -9.10
C ARG A 650 -35.40 24.43 -8.94
N ASN A 651 -36.18 24.37 -7.88
CA ASN A 651 -37.49 23.69 -7.80
C ASN A 651 -37.57 22.14 -7.94
N ARG A 652 -36.47 21.36 -7.88
CA ARG A 652 -36.56 19.89 -8.11
C ARG A 652 -35.60 18.95 -7.34
N ASN A 653 -34.74 19.43 -6.45
CA ASN A 653 -33.97 18.49 -5.60
C ASN A 653 -34.91 17.67 -4.71
N LYS A 654 -34.60 16.40 -4.47
CA LYS A 654 -35.41 15.48 -3.65
C LYS A 654 -34.67 15.15 -2.36
N ILE A 655 -35.14 15.73 -1.25
CA ILE A 655 -34.63 15.47 0.09
C ILE A 655 -35.68 14.65 0.83
N VAL A 656 -35.42 13.37 1.08
CA VAL A 656 -36.41 12.46 1.69
C VAL A 656 -35.84 11.49 2.70
N ASP A 657 -36.53 11.27 3.81
CA ASP A 657 -36.15 10.25 4.80
C ASP A 657 -37.23 9.14 4.86
N ASN A 658 -36.84 7.86 4.71
CA ASN A 658 -37.72 6.68 4.82
C ASN A 658 -37.86 6.14 6.25
N SER A 659 -37.08 6.64 7.20
CA SER A 659 -37.19 6.35 8.63
C SER A 659 -38.47 6.91 9.24
N TYR A 660 -39.12 7.83 8.53
CA TYR A 660 -40.36 8.48 8.94
C TYR A 660 -41.49 7.46 9.21
N ILE A 661 -41.87 7.34 10.48
CA ILE A 661 -43.12 6.68 10.86
C ILE A 661 -44.23 7.69 10.63
N SER A 662 -45.23 7.32 9.81
CA SER A 662 -46.42 8.15 9.62
C SER A 662 -47.07 8.47 10.97
N GLY A 663 -47.10 9.74 11.35
CA GLY A 663 -47.53 10.17 12.68
C GLY A 663 -46.41 10.35 13.71
N SER A 664 -45.14 10.55 13.32
CA SER A 664 -44.07 11.04 14.21
C SER A 664 -43.28 12.20 13.60
N TRP A 665 -42.73 13.08 14.44
CA TRP A 665 -41.78 14.10 14.01
C TRP A 665 -40.41 13.51 13.70
N ASP A 666 -39.80 13.98 12.61
CA ASP A 666 -38.51 13.51 12.11
C ASP A 666 -37.50 14.67 12.05
N GLN A 667 -36.55 14.66 12.99
CA GLN A 667 -35.49 15.66 13.10
C GLN A 667 -34.36 15.49 12.10
N TYR A 668 -34.35 14.36 11.40
CA TYR A 668 -33.24 13.90 10.57
C TYR A 668 -33.41 14.30 9.10
N LEU A 669 -34.46 15.05 8.75
CA LEU A 669 -34.62 15.53 7.37
C LEU A 669 -33.69 16.71 7.02
N ALA A 670 -33.69 17.79 7.79
CA ALA A 670 -32.69 18.85 7.65
C ALA A 670 -32.53 19.64 8.94
N ARG A 671 -31.28 19.99 9.24
CA ARG A 671 -30.93 20.68 10.49
C ARG A 671 -29.90 21.79 10.25
N CYS A 672 -30.13 22.93 10.89
CA CYS A 672 -29.37 24.17 10.73
C CYS A 672 -29.24 24.95 12.06
N PRO A 673 -28.46 24.45 13.03
CA PRO A 673 -28.13 25.21 14.22
C PRO A 673 -27.28 26.46 13.94
N ASN A 674 -27.52 27.49 14.75
CA ASN A 674 -26.84 28.78 14.82
C ASN A 674 -26.79 29.64 13.53
N MET A 675 -27.84 29.59 12.71
CA MET A 675 -28.00 30.42 11.50
C MET A 675 -28.13 31.92 11.81
N SER A 676 -27.23 32.72 11.23
CA SER A 676 -27.22 34.19 11.38
C SER A 676 -28.15 34.92 10.40
N HIS A 677 -28.53 34.31 9.26
CA HIS A 677 -29.25 34.97 8.15
C HIS A 677 -30.29 34.08 7.45
N ASN A 678 -31.24 34.70 6.74
CA ASN A 678 -32.22 34.00 5.89
C ASN A 678 -31.54 33.29 4.72
N ARG A 679 -31.97 32.07 4.38
CA ARG A 679 -31.44 31.30 3.24
C ARG A 679 -32.51 30.98 2.20
N VAL A 680 -32.10 30.84 0.94
CA VAL A 680 -32.99 30.55 -0.20
C VAL A 680 -33.15 29.03 -0.37
N TRP A 681 -34.22 28.47 0.21
CA TRP A 681 -34.49 27.03 0.29
C TRP A 681 -35.78 26.60 -0.43
N ARG A 682 -36.38 27.51 -1.21
CA ARG A 682 -37.74 27.32 -1.75
C ARG A 682 -37.75 26.37 -2.94
N GLY A 683 -38.84 25.62 -3.07
CA GLY A 683 -39.16 24.88 -4.29
C GLY A 683 -38.65 23.44 -4.38
N ASN A 684 -37.80 22.98 -3.47
CA ASN A 684 -37.34 21.59 -3.45
C ASN A 684 -38.47 20.63 -3.00
N TYR A 685 -38.32 19.33 -3.31
CA TYR A 685 -39.19 18.27 -2.81
C TYR A 685 -38.68 17.80 -1.46
N TRP A 686 -39.53 17.93 -0.44
CA TRP A 686 -39.26 17.48 0.93
C TRP A 686 -40.31 16.44 1.33
N GLY A 687 -39.91 15.31 1.93
CA GLY A 687 -40.90 14.37 2.46
C GLY A 687 -40.39 12.94 2.69
N TYR A 688 -41.32 11.98 2.64
CA TYR A 688 -41.06 10.54 2.77
C TYR A 688 -41.32 9.83 1.42
N ASN A 689 -40.57 8.78 1.10
CA ASN A 689 -40.69 8.09 -0.19
C ASN A 689 -41.98 7.24 -0.26
N GLY A 690 -42.98 7.71 -1.00
CA GLY A 690 -44.24 6.96 -1.19
C GLY A 690 -45.44 7.79 -1.66
N ILE A 691 -45.35 9.13 -1.63
CA ILE A 691 -46.41 10.04 -2.09
C ILE A 691 -45.83 10.98 -3.15
N HIS A 692 -46.23 10.83 -4.41
CA HIS A 692 -45.87 11.72 -5.54
C HIS A 692 -46.56 13.10 -5.45
N GLY A 693 -46.48 13.77 -4.30
CA GLY A 693 -46.91 15.16 -4.14
C GLY A 693 -45.79 15.93 -3.48
N ALA A 694 -45.23 16.92 -4.16
CA ALA A 694 -44.32 17.87 -3.53
C ALA A 694 -45.02 18.47 -2.32
N VAL A 695 -44.53 18.17 -1.12
CA VAL A 695 -44.95 18.91 0.05
C VAL A 695 -44.03 20.14 0.09
N LEU A 696 -44.47 21.23 -0.55
CA LEU A 696 -43.85 22.53 -0.31
C LEU A 696 -43.78 22.72 1.21
N PRO A 697 -42.62 23.08 1.80
CA PRO A 697 -42.59 23.47 3.20
C PRO A 697 -43.60 24.61 3.35
N PRO A 698 -44.69 24.45 4.11
CA PRO A 698 -45.43 25.57 4.62
C PRO A 698 -44.42 26.47 5.35
N GLU A 699 -44.64 27.78 5.24
CA GLU A 699 -43.93 28.84 5.97
C GLU A 699 -43.86 28.59 7.50
N ASN A 700 -44.57 27.58 8.01
CA ASN A 700 -44.72 27.22 9.41
C ASN A 700 -44.02 25.90 9.82
N ARG A 701 -43.24 25.24 8.94
CA ARG A 701 -42.51 23.98 9.27
C ARG A 701 -41.10 24.14 9.84
N PHE A 702 -40.68 25.37 10.06
CA PHE A 702 -39.38 25.72 10.62
C PHE A 702 -39.55 25.98 12.12
N TYR A 703 -39.21 24.99 12.94
CA TYR A 703 -39.58 25.00 14.37
C TYR A 703 -38.46 25.56 15.26
N PRO A 704 -38.72 26.58 16.10
CA PRO A 704 -37.94 26.79 17.32
C PRO A 704 -38.06 25.56 18.19
N SER A 705 -36.97 25.19 18.87
CA SER A 705 -36.75 23.97 19.67
C SER A 705 -37.76 23.64 20.79
N LEU A 706 -38.93 24.25 20.85
CA LEU A 706 -39.99 23.96 21.84
C LEU A 706 -41.41 24.21 21.28
N ILE A 707 -42.14 23.12 21.05
CA ILE A 707 -43.56 22.80 21.35
C ILE A 707 -43.80 21.50 20.58
N ASP A 708 -44.24 20.42 21.24
CA ASP A 708 -44.57 19.12 20.61
C ASP A 708 -45.26 19.33 19.24
N PRO A 709 -44.55 19.10 18.11
CA PRO A 709 -45.17 19.19 16.79
C PRO A 709 -46.30 18.16 16.71
N ASP A 710 -47.33 18.46 15.91
CA ASP A 710 -48.39 17.48 15.67
C ASP A 710 -47.74 16.18 15.19
N PRO A 711 -48.06 15.01 15.77
CA PRO A 711 -47.51 13.73 15.32
C PRO A 711 -47.56 13.57 13.79
N GLU A 712 -48.55 14.14 13.10
CA GLU A 712 -48.67 14.04 11.63
C GLU A 712 -47.70 14.93 10.80
N GLU A 713 -46.78 15.69 11.42
CA GLU A 713 -45.92 16.67 10.74
C GLU A 713 -44.44 16.27 10.57
N ILE A 714 -43.87 16.61 9.40
CA ILE A 714 -42.43 16.55 9.08
C ILE A 714 -41.84 17.94 9.36
N GLY A 715 -40.77 18.07 10.15
CA GLY A 715 -40.24 19.39 10.57
C GLY A 715 -38.74 19.58 10.34
N PHE A 716 -38.29 20.83 10.34
CA PHE A 716 -36.88 21.22 10.21
C PHE A 716 -36.42 21.98 11.46
N ILE A 717 -35.18 21.77 11.88
CA ILE A 717 -34.61 22.49 13.04
C ILE A 717 -33.77 23.66 12.55
N LEU A 718 -34.20 24.89 12.86
CA LEU A 718 -33.43 26.13 12.69
C LEU A 718 -33.22 26.78 14.06
N SER A 719 -32.02 27.27 14.33
CA SER A 719 -31.69 28.05 15.53
C SER A 719 -30.63 29.08 15.18
N PRO A 720 -30.60 30.31 15.76
CA PRO A 720 -31.75 30.97 16.35
C PRO A 720 -32.86 31.17 15.30
N VAL A 721 -34.08 31.36 15.79
CA VAL A 721 -35.29 31.20 14.99
C VAL A 721 -35.70 32.53 14.38
N TRP A 722 -35.92 32.57 13.06
CA TRP A 722 -36.80 33.58 12.50
C TRP A 722 -37.79 33.06 11.45
N ASP A 723 -38.94 33.72 11.49
CA ASP A 723 -40.23 33.49 10.84
C ASP A 723 -40.14 33.55 9.31
N PRO A 724 -40.65 32.55 8.58
CA PRO A 724 -40.89 32.64 7.14
C PRO A 724 -42.11 33.54 6.88
N GLY A 725 -42.04 34.78 7.33
CA GLY A 725 -43.05 35.78 7.03
C GLY A 725 -43.18 35.95 5.51
N GLN A 726 -44.43 36.08 5.05
CA GLN A 726 -44.81 36.42 3.68
C GLN A 726 -43.81 37.39 3.03
N PRO A 727 -43.42 37.18 1.77
CA PRO A 727 -42.55 38.12 1.08
C PRO A 727 -43.20 39.49 1.15
N ARG A 728 -42.46 40.51 1.59
CA ARG A 728 -42.87 41.88 1.32
C ARG A 728 -42.91 42.01 -0.20
N GLU A 729 -44.10 41.96 -0.80
CA GLU A 729 -44.33 42.63 -2.08
C GLU A 729 -44.03 44.11 -1.84
N GLY A 730 -42.80 44.51 -2.15
CA GLY A 730 -42.33 45.86 -1.90
C GLY A 730 -40.82 45.95 -1.95
N GLU A 731 -40.32 46.18 -3.17
CA GLU A 731 -38.95 46.56 -3.56
C GLU A 731 -37.96 45.39 -3.69
N GLU A 732 -37.71 44.96 -4.94
CA GLU A 732 -36.38 44.47 -5.34
C GLU A 732 -35.36 45.44 -4.73
N MET A 733 -34.57 44.96 -3.76
CA MET A 733 -33.56 45.80 -3.15
C MET A 733 -32.56 46.11 -4.27
N LEU A 734 -32.44 47.36 -4.69
CA LEU A 734 -31.49 47.75 -5.75
C LEU A 734 -30.08 47.20 -5.49
N ALA A 735 -29.71 46.95 -4.23
CA ALA A 735 -28.50 46.25 -3.81
C ALA A 735 -28.35 44.85 -4.43
N GLU A 736 -29.40 44.02 -4.43
CA GLU A 736 -29.39 42.67 -5.01
C GLU A 736 -29.24 42.72 -6.54
N THR A 737 -29.95 43.63 -7.20
CA THR A 737 -29.84 43.82 -8.66
C THR A 737 -28.44 44.28 -9.04
N LEU A 738 -27.89 45.26 -8.32
CA LEU A 738 -26.52 45.74 -8.53
C LEU A 738 -25.49 44.64 -8.23
N TYR A 739 -25.72 43.80 -7.22
CA TYR A 739 -24.84 42.69 -6.88
C TYR A 739 -24.83 41.64 -7.99
N LYS A 740 -26.00 41.26 -8.53
CA LYS A 740 -26.10 40.36 -9.69
C LYS A 740 -25.44 40.94 -10.95
N GLU A 741 -25.54 42.26 -11.13
CA GLU A 741 -24.86 42.96 -12.24
C GLU A 741 -23.33 42.98 -12.04
N ALA A 742 -22.86 43.16 -10.80
CA ALA A 742 -21.45 43.06 -10.44
C ALA A 742 -20.90 41.65 -10.69
N ASP A 743 -21.62 40.62 -10.25
CA ASP A 743 -21.26 39.22 -10.48
C ASP A 743 -21.22 38.87 -11.96
N LEU A 744 -22.21 39.33 -12.73
CA LEU A 744 -22.19 39.15 -14.18
C LEU A 744 -21.00 39.87 -14.83
N ALA A 745 -20.57 41.01 -14.28
CA ALA A 745 -19.36 41.69 -14.76
C ALA A 745 -18.09 40.87 -14.45
N VAL A 746 -18.01 40.22 -13.28
CA VAL A 746 -16.94 39.26 -12.95
C VAL A 746 -16.93 38.09 -13.93
N SER A 747 -18.07 37.44 -14.17
CA SER A 747 -18.17 36.32 -15.13
C SER A 747 -17.80 36.70 -16.56
N ASN A 748 -17.92 37.98 -16.92
CA ASN A 748 -17.52 38.51 -18.23
C ASN A 748 -16.08 39.07 -18.24
N ASN A 749 -15.27 38.83 -17.21
CA ASN A 749 -13.91 39.35 -17.03
C ASN A 749 -13.82 40.89 -17.04
N ASN A 750 -14.90 41.60 -16.69
CA ASN A 750 -14.94 43.05 -16.62
C ASN A 750 -14.74 43.54 -15.18
N TYR A 751 -13.55 43.28 -14.63
CA TYR A 751 -13.21 43.53 -13.22
C TYR A 751 -13.28 45.01 -12.84
N SER A 752 -13.02 45.92 -13.77
CA SER A 752 -13.19 47.37 -13.52
C SER A 752 -14.65 47.76 -13.28
N LEU A 753 -15.61 47.13 -13.95
CA LEU A 753 -17.03 47.38 -13.71
C LEU A 753 -17.50 46.67 -12.42
N ALA A 754 -17.01 45.46 -12.16
CA ALA A 754 -17.30 44.74 -10.93
C ALA A 754 -16.82 45.51 -9.68
N ASP A 755 -15.58 46.02 -9.68
CA ASP A 755 -15.03 46.86 -8.60
C ASP A 755 -15.91 48.09 -8.33
N GLN A 756 -16.34 48.77 -9.40
CA GLN A 756 -17.22 49.94 -9.28
C GLN A 756 -18.58 49.58 -8.68
N LEU A 757 -19.19 48.47 -9.12
CA LEU A 757 -20.51 48.05 -8.66
C LEU A 757 -20.47 47.55 -7.22
N PHE A 758 -19.45 46.77 -6.82
CA PHE A 758 -19.26 46.34 -5.44
C PHE A 758 -19.05 47.52 -4.49
N LYS A 759 -18.18 48.50 -4.83
CA LYS A 759 -18.02 49.73 -4.05
C LYS A 759 -19.31 50.56 -4.00
N GLN A 760 -20.06 50.58 -5.10
CA GLN A 760 -21.35 51.26 -5.16
C GLN A 760 -22.39 50.62 -4.22
N ILE A 761 -22.40 49.29 -4.10
CA ILE A 761 -23.29 48.57 -3.18
C ILE A 761 -22.94 48.92 -1.73
N ILE A 762 -21.65 48.87 -1.37
CA ILE A 762 -21.16 49.27 -0.04
C ILE A 762 -21.56 50.71 0.28
N THR A 763 -21.39 51.63 -0.67
CA THR A 763 -21.69 53.05 -0.48
C THR A 763 -23.18 53.34 -0.32
N LEU A 764 -24.01 52.69 -1.13
CA LEU A 764 -25.44 53.01 -1.21
C LEU A 764 -26.29 52.18 -0.23
N TYR A 765 -25.82 50.98 0.13
CA TYR A 765 -26.57 50.01 0.93
C TYR A 765 -25.69 49.36 2.01
N PRO A 766 -25.02 50.16 2.87
CA PRO A 766 -24.09 49.66 3.90
C PRO A 766 -24.72 48.67 4.88
N GLU A 767 -26.04 48.75 5.09
CA GLU A 767 -26.78 47.86 5.99
C GLU A 767 -27.23 46.55 5.31
N SER A 768 -27.03 46.40 3.99
CA SER A 768 -27.45 45.18 3.29
C SER A 768 -26.38 44.10 3.38
N GLU A 769 -26.83 42.84 3.36
CA GLU A 769 -25.93 41.67 3.29
C GLU A 769 -24.99 41.72 2.07
N TYR A 770 -25.43 42.37 0.99
CA TYR A 770 -24.63 42.58 -0.20
C TYR A 770 -23.46 43.53 0.01
N ALA A 771 -23.46 44.40 1.03
CA ALA A 771 -22.29 45.24 1.35
C ALA A 771 -21.13 44.39 1.87
N VAL A 772 -21.39 43.47 2.81
CA VAL A 772 -20.38 42.51 3.30
C VAL A 772 -19.89 41.61 2.16
N ALA A 773 -20.81 41.05 1.39
CA ALA A 773 -20.46 40.18 0.27
C ALA A 773 -19.66 40.93 -0.81
N SER A 774 -20.00 42.19 -1.07
CA SER A 774 -19.26 43.06 -2.00
C SER A 774 -17.87 43.37 -1.47
N ALA A 775 -17.74 43.67 -0.17
CA ALA A 775 -16.44 43.93 0.45
C ALA A 775 -15.51 42.73 0.30
N LYS A 776 -15.99 41.50 0.52
CA LYS A 776 -15.18 40.28 0.32
C LYS A 776 -14.76 40.10 -1.14
N ARG A 777 -15.70 40.27 -2.09
CA ARG A 777 -15.44 40.14 -3.53
C ARG A 777 -14.49 41.20 -4.09
N LEU A 778 -14.29 42.34 -3.41
CA LEU A 778 -13.36 43.37 -3.85
C LEU A 778 -11.89 42.89 -3.88
N ILE A 779 -11.53 41.90 -3.07
CA ILE A 779 -10.19 41.29 -3.11
C ILE A 779 -9.92 40.62 -4.46
N GLU A 780 -10.92 39.96 -5.04
CA GLU A 780 -10.80 39.20 -6.30
C GLU A 780 -10.66 40.11 -7.53
N VAL A 781 -11.33 41.27 -7.50
CA VAL A 781 -11.43 42.15 -8.68
C VAL A 781 -10.45 43.32 -8.63
N SER A 782 -9.80 43.54 -7.49
CA SER A 782 -8.80 44.60 -7.33
C SER A 782 -7.43 44.15 -7.84
N SER A 783 -6.76 45.06 -8.55
CA SER A 783 -5.38 44.89 -9.02
C SER A 783 -4.36 45.68 -8.18
N ASN A 784 -4.83 46.42 -7.17
CA ASN A 784 -4.00 47.25 -6.30
C ASN A 784 -4.44 47.08 -4.84
N PHE A 785 -3.76 46.16 -4.14
CA PHE A 785 -4.06 45.83 -2.75
C PHE A 785 -3.73 46.96 -1.77
N SER A 786 -2.84 47.90 -2.11
CA SER A 786 -2.52 49.06 -1.26
C SER A 786 -3.65 50.09 -1.26
N GLU A 787 -4.23 50.36 -2.42
CA GLU A 787 -5.42 51.20 -2.54
C GLU A 787 -6.64 50.52 -1.92
N LEU A 788 -6.77 49.20 -2.07
CA LEU A 788 -7.87 48.44 -1.50
C LEU A 788 -7.79 48.37 0.04
N GLN A 789 -6.61 48.17 0.61
CA GLN A 789 -6.38 48.27 2.06
C GLN A 789 -6.81 49.63 2.58
N THR A 790 -6.36 50.71 1.94
CA THR A 790 -6.77 52.08 2.31
C THR A 790 -8.28 52.24 2.23
N TYR A 791 -8.93 51.62 1.24
CA TYR A 791 -10.38 51.64 1.11
C TYR A 791 -11.07 50.91 2.27
N TYR A 792 -10.60 49.72 2.65
CA TYR A 792 -11.12 48.99 3.81
C TYR A 792 -10.99 49.78 5.11
N GLU A 793 -9.87 50.47 5.33
CA GLU A 793 -9.60 51.23 6.57
C GLU A 793 -10.32 52.59 6.67
N THR A 794 -10.75 53.16 5.53
CA THR A 794 -11.20 54.57 5.50
C THR A 794 -12.62 54.77 5.01
N GLU A 795 -13.25 53.79 4.36
CA GLU A 795 -14.61 53.90 3.87
C GLU A 795 -15.62 53.86 5.03
N PRO A 796 -16.34 54.96 5.34
CA PRO A 796 -17.20 55.02 6.52
C PRO A 796 -18.34 53.99 6.51
N ASN A 797 -18.74 53.52 5.33
CA ASN A 797 -19.79 52.53 5.15
C ASN A 797 -19.34 51.09 5.46
N LEU A 798 -18.04 50.83 5.47
CA LEU A 798 -17.46 49.60 5.98
C LEU A 798 -17.29 49.63 7.52
N HIS A 799 -17.40 50.83 8.11
CA HIS A 799 -17.30 51.05 9.54
C HIS A 799 -18.61 51.51 10.18
N TYR A 800 -19.72 51.00 9.63
CA TYR A 800 -21.05 51.43 10.02
C TYR A 800 -21.53 50.79 11.34
N ASN A 801 -21.10 49.56 11.63
CA ASN A 801 -21.42 48.83 12.86
C ASN A 801 -20.26 47.92 13.28
N GLU A 802 -20.30 47.44 14.53
CA GLU A 802 -19.24 46.61 15.13
C GLU A 802 -18.97 45.30 14.39
N GLU A 803 -19.91 44.80 13.58
CA GLU A 803 -19.76 43.55 12.82
C GLU A 803 -19.06 43.79 11.48
N MET A 804 -19.44 44.84 10.75
CA MET A 804 -18.80 45.27 9.52
C MET A 804 -17.37 45.75 9.76
N ASP A 805 -17.12 46.41 10.90
CA ASP A 805 -15.79 46.83 11.36
C ASP A 805 -14.83 45.63 11.39
N LYS A 806 -15.25 44.50 11.98
CA LYS A 806 -14.42 43.28 12.05
C LYS A 806 -14.03 42.75 10.67
N TYR A 807 -14.96 42.78 9.72
CA TYR A 807 -14.68 42.35 8.36
C TYR A 807 -13.74 43.31 7.64
N ALA A 808 -13.95 44.62 7.80
CA ALA A 808 -13.08 45.64 7.21
C ALA A 808 -11.65 45.54 7.75
N ASP A 809 -11.49 45.40 9.06
CA ASP A 809 -10.20 45.25 9.74
C ASP A 809 -9.47 43.96 9.28
N TYR A 810 -10.19 42.83 9.20
CA TYR A 810 -9.63 41.58 8.68
C TYR A 810 -9.20 41.69 7.21
N LEU A 811 -10.06 42.24 6.34
CA LEU A 811 -9.78 42.35 4.91
C LEU A 811 -8.63 43.35 4.63
N ALA A 812 -8.53 44.41 5.44
CA ALA A 812 -7.37 45.31 5.42
C ALA A 812 -6.09 44.57 5.80
N ASN A 813 -6.13 43.72 6.84
CA ASN A 813 -4.98 42.93 7.23
C ASN A 813 -4.60 41.86 6.20
N TYR A 814 -5.59 41.26 5.54
CA TYR A 814 -5.36 40.30 4.47
C TYR A 814 -4.68 40.94 3.24
N CYS A 815 -4.97 42.21 2.94
CA CYS A 815 -4.20 42.97 1.95
C CYS A 815 -2.72 43.07 2.33
N ASN A 816 -2.35 43.19 3.61
CA ASN A 816 -0.93 43.15 4.02
C ASN A 816 -0.29 41.82 3.64
N ILE A 817 -0.98 40.69 3.85
CA ILE A 817 -0.47 39.35 3.48
C ILE A 817 -0.30 39.25 1.96
N LYS A 818 -1.28 39.70 1.16
CA LYS A 818 -1.20 39.68 -0.32
C LYS A 818 -0.11 40.61 -0.88
N MET A 819 0.25 41.65 -0.14
CA MET A 819 1.37 42.54 -0.48
C MET A 819 2.72 42.08 0.09
N GLU A 820 2.76 40.91 0.75
CA GLU A 820 3.94 40.37 1.44
C GLU A 820 4.46 41.29 2.57
N CYS A 821 3.60 42.14 3.11
CA CYS A 821 3.83 42.97 4.30
C CYS A 821 3.57 42.17 5.58
N TYR A 822 4.26 41.03 5.71
CA TYR A 822 4.02 40.06 6.79
C TYR A 822 4.24 40.63 8.20
N GLU A 823 5.19 41.56 8.36
CA GLU A 823 5.46 42.22 9.66
C GLU A 823 4.24 42.99 10.17
N ASP A 824 3.64 43.79 9.29
CA ASP A 824 2.44 44.57 9.61
C ASP A 824 1.24 43.64 9.86
N ALA A 825 1.16 42.52 9.11
CA ALA A 825 0.12 41.51 9.31
C ALA A 825 0.19 40.82 10.68
N ILE A 826 1.41 40.43 11.08
CA ILE A 826 1.68 39.81 12.39
C ILE A 826 1.37 40.77 13.53
N ILE A 827 1.75 42.05 13.41
CA ILE A 827 1.44 43.06 14.44
C ILE A 827 -0.07 43.21 14.62
N CYS A 828 -0.85 43.20 13.53
CA CYS A 828 -2.31 43.27 13.62
C CYS A 828 -2.90 42.07 14.38
N PHE A 829 -2.40 40.85 14.15
CA PHE A 829 -2.84 39.68 14.91
C PHE A 829 -2.45 39.76 16.41
N GLU A 830 -1.25 40.25 16.73
CA GLU A 830 -0.82 40.48 18.12
C GLU A 830 -1.69 41.52 18.85
N GLU A 831 -2.17 42.55 18.15
CA GLU A 831 -3.11 43.53 18.70
C GLU A 831 -4.47 42.90 19.00
N ILE A 832 -4.96 42.01 18.13
CA ILE A 832 -6.19 41.24 18.37
C ILE A 832 -6.03 40.32 19.58
N ILE A 833 -4.90 39.60 19.69
CA ILE A 833 -4.61 38.72 20.84
C ILE A 833 -4.53 39.52 22.15
N SER A 834 -4.00 40.74 22.10
CA SER A 834 -3.85 41.61 23.28
C SER A 834 -5.18 42.18 23.78
N ASN A 835 -6.17 42.32 22.91
CA ASN A 835 -7.49 42.85 23.24
C ASN A 835 -8.59 42.13 22.44
N PRO A 836 -8.84 40.84 22.73
CA PRO A 836 -9.65 40.02 21.85
C PRO A 836 -11.14 40.33 21.97
N PRO A 837 -11.88 40.44 20.85
CA PRO A 837 -13.34 40.60 20.87
C PRO A 837 -14.07 39.40 21.48
N SER A 838 -13.48 38.20 21.39
CA SER A 838 -13.94 36.97 22.06
C SER A 838 -12.77 35.98 22.26
N GLU A 839 -12.98 34.95 23.09
CA GLU A 839 -12.00 33.88 23.31
C GLU A 839 -11.66 33.14 22.00
N ILE A 840 -12.65 33.01 21.10
CA ILE A 840 -12.48 32.41 19.78
C ILE A 840 -11.60 33.27 18.88
N ASP A 841 -11.87 34.58 18.83
CA ASP A 841 -11.10 35.52 18.02
C ASP A 841 -9.63 35.59 18.47
N SER A 842 -9.38 35.44 19.78
CA SER A 842 -8.02 35.37 20.33
C SER A 842 -7.26 34.14 19.84
N VAL A 843 -7.90 32.97 19.86
CA VAL A 843 -7.26 31.71 19.46
C VAL A 843 -7.05 31.64 17.95
N MET A 844 -8.00 32.15 17.16
CA MET A 844 -7.84 32.22 15.71
C MET A 844 -6.72 33.19 15.31
N ALA A 845 -6.60 34.35 15.97
CA ALA A 845 -5.50 35.27 15.71
C ALA A 845 -4.11 34.67 16.06
N VAL A 846 -4.04 33.75 17.03
CA VAL A 846 -2.81 32.99 17.32
C VAL A 846 -2.44 32.07 16.15
N ILE A 847 -3.42 31.35 15.59
CA ILE A 847 -3.22 30.45 14.44
C ILE A 847 -2.83 31.26 13.20
N ASP A 848 -3.56 32.34 12.89
CA ASP A 848 -3.29 33.18 11.73
C ASP A 848 -1.91 33.87 11.81
N ALA A 849 -1.49 34.29 13.00
CA ALA A 849 -0.13 34.80 13.24
C ALA A 849 0.94 33.73 12.95
N GLY A 850 0.76 32.52 13.47
CA GLY A 850 1.66 31.39 13.24
C GLY A 850 1.80 31.02 11.76
N TYR A 851 0.66 30.98 11.04
CA TYR A 851 0.65 30.73 9.60
C TYR A 851 1.34 31.86 8.82
N THR A 852 1.11 33.12 9.21
CA THR A 852 1.77 34.27 8.57
C THR A 852 3.29 34.25 8.76
N TYR A 853 3.79 33.75 9.90
CA TYR A 853 5.23 33.50 10.08
C TYR A 853 5.78 32.45 9.11
N LEU A 854 5.05 31.36 8.84
CA LEU A 854 5.47 30.34 7.88
C LEU A 854 5.55 30.92 6.45
N LEU A 855 4.53 31.67 6.03
CA LEU A 855 4.53 32.35 4.72
C LEU A 855 5.71 33.33 4.57
N MET A 856 6.04 34.06 5.64
CA MET A 856 7.19 34.98 5.66
C MET A 856 8.53 34.22 5.49
N GLU A 857 8.68 33.04 6.08
CA GLU A 857 9.89 32.23 5.98
C GLU A 857 10.07 31.59 4.60
N GLU A 858 8.98 31.11 3.99
CA GLU A 858 8.98 30.47 2.67
C GLU A 858 9.32 31.44 1.53
N ASN A 859 8.96 32.71 1.67
CA ASN A 859 9.23 33.73 0.66
C ASN A 859 10.69 34.28 0.72
N GLY A 860 11.58 33.64 1.51
CA GLY A 860 13.02 33.93 1.55
C GLY A 860 13.40 35.34 2.04
N ASN A 861 12.42 36.16 2.43
CA ASN A 861 12.59 37.54 2.86
C ASN A 861 12.11 37.66 4.32
N ARG A 862 13.07 37.91 5.21
CA ARG A 862 12.87 38.34 6.62
C ARG A 862 12.62 37.25 7.67
N SER A 863 13.31 36.12 7.60
CA SER A 863 13.34 35.06 8.65
C SER A 863 13.78 35.51 10.07
N GLY A 864 14.17 36.77 10.25
CA GLY A 864 14.58 37.35 11.53
C GLY A 864 13.55 38.25 12.23
N PHE A 865 12.41 38.57 11.58
CA PHE A 865 11.37 39.34 12.27
C PHE A 865 10.66 38.43 13.28
N VAL A 866 10.56 38.93 14.51
CA VAL A 866 9.79 38.35 15.61
C VAL A 866 9.04 39.50 16.23
N GLY A 867 7.72 39.39 16.27
CA GLY A 867 6.81 40.35 16.88
C GLY A 867 6.98 40.43 18.39
N THR A 868 6.08 41.13 19.06
CA THR A 868 6.12 41.31 20.51
C THR A 868 5.78 40.05 21.30
N MET A 869 5.11 39.08 20.66
CA MET A 869 4.78 37.77 21.22
C MET A 869 5.61 36.68 20.54
N GLU A 870 6.85 36.52 20.99
CA GLU A 870 7.85 35.58 20.43
C GLU A 870 7.34 34.13 20.34
N ASN A 871 6.44 33.72 21.24
CA ASN A 871 5.87 32.37 21.27
C ASN A 871 4.83 32.10 20.17
N LEU A 872 4.43 33.09 19.37
CA LEU A 872 3.55 32.89 18.22
C LEU A 872 4.30 32.43 16.98
N LYS A 873 5.64 32.57 16.97
CA LYS A 873 6.46 32.10 15.87
C LYS A 873 6.71 30.59 16.03
N PRO A 874 6.19 29.75 15.12
CA PRO A 874 6.42 28.30 15.21
C PRO A 874 7.88 27.97 14.90
N ASN A 875 8.43 26.96 15.57
CA ASN A 875 9.81 26.51 15.33
C ASN A 875 9.93 25.66 14.07
N SER A 876 8.83 25.06 13.63
CA SER A 876 8.71 24.25 12.42
C SER A 876 7.23 24.18 11.98
N ARG A 877 6.98 23.73 10.75
CA ARG A 877 5.62 23.47 10.26
C ARG A 877 4.87 22.44 11.12
N LYS A 878 5.56 21.39 11.56
CA LYS A 878 5.02 20.38 12.49
C LYS A 878 4.62 20.98 13.85
N ASP A 879 5.44 21.87 14.41
CA ASP A 879 5.15 22.59 15.66
C ASP A 879 3.91 23.50 15.48
N PHE A 880 3.73 24.10 14.31
CA PHE A 880 2.52 24.86 14.00
C PHE A 880 1.26 23.97 13.96
N GLU A 881 1.32 22.83 13.28
CA GLU A 881 0.19 21.88 13.13
C GLU A 881 -0.24 21.28 14.47
N GLU A 882 0.70 20.80 15.29
CA GLU A 882 0.41 20.26 16.64
C GLU A 882 -0.23 21.31 17.57
N ASN A 883 0.27 22.55 17.53
CA ASN A 883 -0.30 23.65 18.32
C ASN A 883 -1.67 24.09 17.78
N GLN A 884 -1.87 24.08 16.45
CA GLN A 884 -3.16 24.38 15.83
C GLN A 884 -4.23 23.38 16.27
N ASP A 885 -3.93 22.07 16.22
CA ASP A 885 -4.85 21.02 16.64
C ASP A 885 -5.19 21.11 18.13
N GLN A 886 -4.19 21.35 18.98
CA GLN A 886 -4.42 21.57 20.41
C GLN A 886 -5.34 22.79 20.65
N LEU A 887 -5.04 23.93 20.03
CA LEU A 887 -5.83 25.16 20.19
C LEU A 887 -7.27 25.00 19.67
N LEU A 888 -7.47 24.28 18.58
CA LEU A 888 -8.80 23.97 18.05
C LEU A 888 -9.57 23.00 18.97
N SER A 889 -8.90 22.03 19.58
CA SER A 889 -9.49 21.11 20.56
C SER A 889 -9.95 21.81 21.85
N GLU A 890 -9.23 22.84 22.30
CA GLU A 890 -9.58 23.63 23.47
C GLU A 890 -10.83 24.51 23.21
N LEU A 891 -11.02 24.97 21.96
CA LEU A 891 -12.05 25.93 21.57
C LEU A 891 -13.40 25.30 21.20
N PHE A 892 -13.36 24.14 20.55
CA PHE A 892 -14.56 23.45 20.04
C PHE A 892 -14.92 22.19 20.83
N GLY A 893 -14.18 21.94 21.93
CA GLY A 893 -14.13 20.64 22.59
C GLY A 893 -13.22 19.68 21.81
N GLU A 894 -12.68 18.67 22.48
CA GLU A 894 -11.90 17.65 21.78
C GLU A 894 -12.72 17.14 20.57
N PRO A 895 -12.14 17.02 19.35
CA PRO A 895 -12.69 16.05 18.43
C PRO A 895 -12.88 14.76 19.23
N GLU A 896 -14.00 14.05 19.07
CA GLU A 896 -14.14 12.74 19.75
C GLU A 896 -12.83 11.98 19.49
N GLN A 897 -12.07 11.74 20.57
CA GLN A 897 -10.73 11.16 20.52
C GLN A 897 -10.68 10.03 19.49
N GLU A 898 -9.89 10.16 18.43
CA GLU A 898 -9.09 8.99 18.07
C GLU A 898 -8.06 8.86 19.20
N PRO A 899 -8.02 7.73 19.92
CA PRO A 899 -7.24 7.65 21.14
C PRO A 899 -5.75 7.69 20.81
N ASP A 900 -5.10 8.80 21.18
CA ASP A 900 -3.65 8.92 21.16
C ASP A 900 -3.00 7.83 22.01
N ILE A 901 -2.21 7.03 21.33
CA ILE A 901 -1.14 6.22 21.89
C ILE A 901 0.09 7.12 21.84
N GLU A 902 0.78 7.31 22.98
CA GLU A 902 2.24 7.51 23.15
C GLU A 902 2.52 8.09 24.57
N PRO A 903 3.74 8.01 25.15
CA PRO A 903 4.66 6.87 25.28
C PRO A 903 5.04 6.64 26.76
N PHE A 904 5.20 5.40 27.23
CA PHE A 904 5.76 5.14 28.57
C PHE A 904 7.22 4.68 28.51
N GLY A 905 8.12 5.65 28.58
CA GLY A 905 9.43 5.49 29.21
C GLY A 905 9.27 5.46 30.74
N ASN A 906 9.23 4.25 31.31
CA ASN A 906 9.32 3.86 32.73
C ASN A 906 9.61 4.95 33.78
N ASN A 907 8.57 5.65 34.25
CA ASN A 907 8.56 6.19 35.61
C ASN A 907 7.14 6.09 36.18
N MET A 908 7.00 5.35 37.30
CA MET A 908 5.72 5.19 38.00
C MET A 908 5.08 6.57 38.27
N PRO A 909 3.79 6.76 37.95
CA PRO A 909 3.16 8.07 37.98
C PRO A 909 3.09 8.63 39.40
N ASN A 910 3.41 9.92 39.55
CA ASN A 910 3.33 10.68 40.82
C ASN A 910 1.89 10.99 41.26
N ILE A 911 0.91 10.56 40.48
CA ILE A 911 -0.53 10.76 40.73
C ILE A 911 -1.26 9.42 40.56
N PRO A 912 -2.40 9.20 41.22
CA PRO A 912 -3.20 8.00 41.01
C PRO A 912 -3.68 7.90 39.55
N VAL A 913 -3.40 6.79 38.86
CA VAL A 913 -3.79 6.56 37.47
C VAL A 913 -4.75 5.38 37.39
N LEU A 914 -5.86 5.56 36.67
CA LEU A 914 -6.78 4.47 36.31
C LEU A 914 -6.49 4.07 34.87
N VAL A 915 -5.78 2.96 34.70
CA VAL A 915 -5.23 2.53 33.41
C VAL A 915 -6.36 2.09 32.48
N GLY A 916 -7.21 1.18 32.92
CA GLY A 916 -8.21 0.59 32.04
C GLY A 916 -8.81 -0.68 32.63
N ASN A 917 -9.69 -1.31 31.87
CA ASN A 917 -10.13 -2.67 32.13
C ASN A 917 -9.83 -3.53 30.88
N TYR A 918 -9.28 -4.73 31.09
CA TYR A 918 -9.07 -5.70 30.00
C TYR A 918 -9.57 -7.10 30.42
N PRO A 919 -10.31 -7.80 29.54
CA PRO A 919 -10.76 -7.34 28.21
C PRO A 919 -11.83 -6.23 28.28
N ASN A 920 -12.04 -5.50 27.17
CA ASN A 920 -13.16 -4.56 26.95
C ASN A 920 -13.52 -4.49 25.45
N PRO A 921 -14.69 -5.00 24.99
CA PRO A 921 -15.75 -5.60 25.80
C PRO A 921 -15.35 -6.91 26.49
N PHE A 922 -16.06 -7.30 27.55
CA PHE A 922 -15.75 -8.50 28.36
C PHE A 922 -16.99 -9.35 28.70
N ASN A 923 -16.80 -10.65 28.96
CA ASN A 923 -17.88 -11.59 29.34
C ASN A 923 -17.43 -12.68 30.35
N PRO A 924 -18.00 -12.76 31.57
CA PRO A 924 -18.50 -11.66 32.39
C PRO A 924 -17.37 -11.06 33.25
N VAL A 925 -16.11 -11.47 33.05
CA VAL A 925 -14.98 -11.10 33.91
C VAL A 925 -14.02 -10.16 33.19
N THR A 926 -13.67 -9.04 33.83
CA THR A 926 -12.62 -8.11 33.41
C THR A 926 -11.74 -7.75 34.59
N THR A 927 -10.48 -7.44 34.34
CA THR A 927 -9.55 -6.95 35.35
C THR A 927 -9.41 -5.45 35.19
N ILE A 928 -9.70 -4.70 36.26
CA ILE A 928 -9.54 -3.25 36.31
C ILE A 928 -8.20 -2.94 36.98
N SER A 929 -7.33 -2.25 36.24
CA SER A 929 -5.97 -1.93 36.65
C SER A 929 -5.83 -0.45 36.99
N PHE A 930 -5.21 -0.17 38.14
CA PHE A 930 -4.90 1.19 38.56
C PHE A 930 -3.63 1.23 39.41
N SER A 931 -2.98 2.38 39.48
CA SER A 931 -1.79 2.60 40.30
C SER A 931 -1.98 3.75 41.27
N ILE A 932 -1.38 3.64 42.45
CA ILE A 932 -1.36 4.71 43.44
C ILE A 932 0.08 5.05 43.88
N PRO A 933 0.45 6.34 43.92
CA PRO A 933 1.83 6.78 44.16
C PRO A 933 2.26 6.69 45.63
N GLU A 934 1.32 6.58 46.56
CA GLU A 934 1.53 6.43 48.00
C GLU A 934 0.36 5.71 48.67
N LYS A 935 0.60 5.13 49.86
CA LYS A 935 -0.45 4.42 50.61
C LYS A 935 -1.63 5.35 50.87
N SER A 936 -2.80 4.99 50.36
CA SER A 936 -3.98 5.86 50.36
C SER A 936 -5.26 5.07 50.57
N LYS A 937 -6.32 5.74 51.03
CA LYS A 937 -7.67 5.16 51.05
C LYS A 937 -8.24 5.19 49.64
N VAL A 938 -8.55 4.02 49.09
CA VAL A 938 -9.03 3.87 47.71
C VAL A 938 -10.47 3.35 47.70
N ASP A 939 -11.30 4.02 46.91
CA ASP A 939 -12.66 3.65 46.57
C ASP A 939 -12.75 3.42 45.05
N LEU A 940 -12.86 2.15 44.63
CA LEU A 940 -13.10 1.77 43.24
C LEU A 940 -14.52 1.23 43.11
N VAL A 941 -15.35 1.93 42.34
CA VAL A 941 -16.80 1.68 42.30
C VAL A 941 -17.30 1.65 40.85
N ILE A 942 -18.11 0.63 40.54
CA ILE A 942 -18.82 0.46 39.26
C ILE A 942 -20.17 1.18 39.33
N TYR A 943 -20.53 1.86 38.25
CA TYR A 943 -21.78 2.57 38.00
C TYR A 943 -22.38 2.14 36.66
N ASN A 944 -23.70 2.20 36.52
CA ASN A 944 -24.38 2.01 35.24
C ASN A 944 -24.51 3.34 34.46
N ILE A 945 -25.03 3.30 33.23
CA ILE A 945 -25.20 4.48 32.35
C ILE A 945 -26.05 5.62 32.94
N LYS A 946 -26.87 5.35 33.97
CA LYS A 946 -27.68 6.36 34.64
C LYS A 946 -26.95 7.01 35.81
N GLY A 947 -25.67 6.66 36.03
CA GLY A 947 -24.86 7.11 37.16
C GLY A 947 -25.20 6.42 38.48
N GLN A 948 -25.93 5.30 38.48
CA GLN A 948 -26.27 4.57 39.71
C GLN A 948 -25.17 3.58 40.08
N LYS A 949 -24.83 3.51 41.37
CA LYS A 949 -23.81 2.58 41.90
C LYS A 949 -24.26 1.13 41.76
N VAL A 950 -23.42 0.32 41.12
CA VAL A 950 -23.62 -1.11 40.90
C VAL A 950 -22.85 -1.94 41.92
N LYS A 951 -21.56 -1.66 42.14
CA LYS A 951 -20.72 -2.38 43.10
C LYS A 951 -19.48 -1.60 43.52
N ALA A 952 -19.17 -1.56 44.81
CA ALA A 952 -17.83 -1.20 45.27
C ALA A 952 -16.91 -2.42 45.21
N LEU A 953 -15.84 -2.33 44.43
CA LEU A 953 -14.84 -3.40 44.29
C LEU A 953 -13.70 -3.23 45.30
N VAL A 954 -13.39 -1.98 45.65
CA VAL A 954 -12.43 -1.62 46.70
C VAL A 954 -13.03 -0.49 47.53
N ASN A 955 -12.87 -0.58 48.85
CA ASN A 955 -13.17 0.50 49.80
C ASN A 955 -12.32 0.30 51.08
N ASN A 956 -11.00 0.48 50.94
CA ASN A 956 -10.05 0.34 52.04
C ASN A 956 -8.73 1.07 51.74
N GLU A 957 -7.85 1.14 52.75
CA GLU A 957 -6.48 1.60 52.51
C GLU A 957 -5.69 0.53 51.73
N ILE A 958 -4.99 0.97 50.68
CA ILE A 958 -4.10 0.14 49.86
C ILE A 958 -2.70 0.77 49.87
N ASP A 959 -1.68 -0.07 49.90
CA ASP A 959 -0.28 0.36 49.83
C ASP A 959 0.11 0.88 48.44
N LYS A 960 1.18 1.67 48.37
CA LYS A 960 1.74 2.22 47.12
C LYS A 960 2.00 1.11 46.09
N GLY A 961 1.70 1.37 44.81
CA GLY A 961 2.02 0.48 43.69
C GLY A 961 0.87 0.29 42.71
N GLU A 962 1.04 -0.65 41.78
CA GLU A 962 0.00 -1.08 40.84
C GLU A 962 -0.89 -2.15 41.45
N HIS A 963 -2.19 -2.07 41.13
CA HIS A 963 -3.23 -2.91 41.70
C HIS A 963 -4.20 -3.35 40.60
N ASN A 964 -4.54 -4.64 40.66
CA ASN A 964 -5.46 -5.27 39.73
C ASN A 964 -6.66 -5.83 40.49
N VAL A 965 -7.87 -5.42 40.09
CA VAL A 965 -9.11 -5.79 40.77
C VAL A 965 -10.09 -6.37 39.77
N ILE A 966 -10.51 -7.60 40.02
CA ILE A 966 -11.39 -8.34 39.11
C ILE A 966 -12.85 -7.98 39.37
N TRP A 967 -13.56 -7.61 38.31
CA TRP A 967 -15.02 -7.54 38.31
C TRP A 967 -15.60 -8.64 37.43
N ASN A 968 -16.51 -9.42 38.01
CA ASN A 968 -17.15 -10.55 37.35
C ASN A 968 -18.58 -10.24 36.85
N GLY A 969 -18.87 -8.96 36.56
CA GLY A 969 -20.17 -8.57 36.00
C GLY A 969 -21.34 -8.79 36.96
N ALA A 970 -21.11 -8.74 38.28
CA ALA A 970 -22.14 -8.88 39.31
C ALA A 970 -22.24 -7.63 40.20
N ASP A 971 -23.43 -7.35 40.73
CA ASP A 971 -23.72 -6.27 41.68
C ASP A 971 -23.29 -6.61 43.13
N GLU A 972 -23.58 -5.71 44.09
CA GLU A 972 -23.25 -5.91 45.52
C GLU A 972 -23.94 -7.13 46.16
N SER A 973 -25.08 -7.59 45.62
CA SER A 973 -25.79 -8.78 46.10
C SER A 973 -25.23 -10.09 45.52
N GLY A 974 -24.22 -10.00 44.65
CA GLY A 974 -23.62 -11.13 43.94
C GLY A 974 -24.44 -11.58 42.73
N LYS A 975 -25.45 -10.80 42.32
CA LYS A 975 -26.28 -11.10 41.16
C LYS A 975 -25.66 -10.47 39.90
N SER A 976 -25.63 -11.24 38.81
CA SER A 976 -25.19 -10.77 37.50
C SER A 976 -25.97 -9.53 37.02
N VAL A 977 -25.26 -8.54 36.49
CA VAL A 977 -25.85 -7.34 35.88
C VAL A 977 -25.95 -7.50 34.37
N SER A 978 -26.87 -6.78 33.74
CA SER A 978 -27.17 -6.93 32.30
C SER A 978 -26.02 -6.46 31.41
N SER A 979 -25.91 -7.02 30.21
CA SER A 979 -25.03 -6.52 29.14
C SER A 979 -25.26 -5.02 28.88
N GLY A 980 -24.21 -4.27 28.58
CA GLY A 980 -24.27 -2.83 28.32
C GLY A 980 -23.06 -2.06 28.83
N VAL A 981 -23.09 -0.73 28.67
CA VAL A 981 -22.00 0.16 29.11
C VAL A 981 -22.09 0.41 30.61
N TYR A 982 -20.95 0.30 31.28
CA TYR A 982 -20.76 0.64 32.69
C TYR A 982 -19.59 1.61 32.82
N PHE A 983 -19.62 2.40 33.88
CA PHE A 983 -18.54 3.31 34.21
C PHE A 983 -17.91 2.85 35.51
N TYR A 984 -16.59 2.85 35.59
CA TYR A 984 -15.91 2.61 36.86
C TYR A 984 -15.09 3.83 37.23
N LYS A 985 -15.18 4.17 38.51
CA LYS A 985 -14.65 5.41 39.06
C LYS A 985 -13.70 5.09 40.18
N LEU A 986 -12.50 5.62 40.06
CA LEU A 986 -11.47 5.57 41.09
C LEU A 986 -11.49 6.88 41.89
N SER A 987 -11.63 6.75 43.20
CA SER A 987 -11.48 7.85 44.15
C SER A 987 -10.39 7.52 45.15
N VAL A 988 -9.54 8.50 45.47
CA VAL A 988 -8.41 8.35 46.38
C VAL A 988 -8.48 9.46 47.43
N ASN A 989 -8.45 9.08 48.71
CA ASN A 989 -8.63 9.96 49.86
C ASN A 989 -9.88 10.86 49.72
N ASP A 990 -11.01 10.21 49.38
CA ASP A 990 -12.35 10.79 49.21
C ASP A 990 -12.46 11.88 48.11
N LYS A 991 -11.48 11.97 47.21
CA LYS A 991 -11.53 12.80 46.00
C LYS A 991 -11.65 11.94 44.75
N SER A 992 -12.64 12.24 43.91
CA SER A 992 -12.79 11.66 42.57
C SER A 992 -11.57 12.01 41.72
N LYS A 993 -10.90 11.00 41.15
CA LYS A 993 -9.70 11.22 40.33
C LYS A 993 -9.87 10.86 38.86
N SER A 994 -10.58 9.78 38.55
CA SER A 994 -10.76 9.33 37.18
C SER A 994 -12.00 8.45 37.01
N VAL A 995 -12.61 8.51 35.83
CA VAL A 995 -13.76 7.69 35.42
C VAL A 995 -13.48 7.17 34.02
N LYS A 996 -13.66 5.86 33.80
CA LYS A 996 -13.54 5.23 32.47
C LYS A 996 -14.77 4.35 32.21
N LYS A 997 -15.05 4.06 30.93
CA LYS A 997 -16.18 3.23 30.50
C LYS A 997 -15.72 1.81 30.15
N CYS A 998 -16.56 0.82 30.42
CA CYS A 998 -16.40 -0.57 29.99
C CYS A 998 -17.70 -1.15 29.45
N LEU A 999 -17.61 -2.11 28.54
CA LEU A 999 -18.73 -2.77 27.89
C LEU A 999 -18.80 -4.23 28.34
N LEU A 1000 -19.80 -4.57 29.14
CA LEU A 1000 -20.08 -5.95 29.57
C LEU A 1000 -21.00 -6.61 28.54
N LEU A 1001 -20.65 -7.83 28.12
CA LEU A 1001 -21.49 -8.71 27.31
C LEU A 1001 -21.77 -9.95 28.17
N GLN A 1002 -23.02 -10.19 28.59
CA GLN A 1002 -23.45 -11.46 29.21
C GLN A 1002 -24.26 -12.31 28.24
#